data_AF-A0A8X6H918-F1
#
_entry.id   AF-A0A8X6H918-F1
#
_cell.length_a   1.000
_cell.length_b   1.000
_cell.length_c   1.000
_cell.angle_alpha   90.00
_cell.angle_beta   90.00
_cell.angle_gamma   90.00
#
_symmetry.space_group_name_H-M   'P 1'
#
loop_
_entity.id
_entity.type
_entity.pdbx_description
1 polymer ?
#
loop_
_entity_poly.entity_id
_entity_poly.type
_entity_poly.pdbx_seq_one_letter_code
_entity_poly.pdbx_strand_id
1 'polypeptide(L)'
;MDSNLERRFRTESSVLMNPQEFIKKFNEENDPCIKARELHSVIKSFSSHTEIKQVEEESIFFQLISKIPELFEELVCNYDIDHKNKAEKGYKLQNSILCLETVLMCLKCVKAEEQHLLFLQSSLTVLYKGYSHCKECETIYGEQLEEFKDQLANFFNKMQNVQNAILLELSELLKKKLHSTQFHLIISISKDMYKLCDLVFNLDPTIAIELYKTLIELLENYKEIGPLDLQIDLILSTLISETLNMTNEFKLILKTKQQVLISECRIFLFKLNLIRKIVNLFSSCINTNIQCITQLALHLYELLISCYHHVVQENGVSSLLNLLTNTVKPMLSSFSIDTAFLSSVLLLNFKEISSEQQMAHLLLKLFVISILHQKQDQIEIPERIEIFQNICLLLQASNSRDEMMLVSIKIPFSLFNQGKNLLANHQPPEVESVSLYQHTYIHVAEYCKKISDSDLEKLENFVVDVLNSSVSYLVFLLISDIWIHRLRCSSTANLLVRCTSLSERCLKMPMNNLAKLLLKRMMKFLPPDCKKKLFKQNQHLEPFLYKECKILCRYGAPQCNNGTQAKEIDVDSKISILLNELKEPDFSNNQKLIAKACCILELCAISVNALNIQEFLRFSEFAVIMFKSEIYEVQMSVLTFLRALNFKKFNDKDPLFSKVRLGLAMLYNETLSCKNYIVRLEALSLFCIMAQFTDIRITQEAIAKFPDLYPSVKAFVSEVPQTGFLSEEDKLEILKNN
;
A
#
# COMPACT_ATOMS: atom_id res chain seq x y z
N MET A 1 1.95 54.46 -43.63
CA MET A 1 2.65 53.24 -44.08
C MET A 1 2.30 53.02 -45.52
N ASP A 2 3.31 53.00 -46.39
CA ASP A 2 3.20 53.17 -47.84
C ASP A 2 2.47 52.04 -48.57
N SER A 3 1.40 52.39 -49.28
CA SER A 3 0.65 51.56 -50.23
C SER A 3 1.44 51.17 -51.49
N ASN A 4 2.73 51.52 -51.55
CA ASN A 4 3.62 51.22 -52.68
C ASN A 4 4.43 49.91 -52.49
N LEU A 5 4.52 49.37 -51.27
CA LEU A 5 5.12 48.05 -51.03
C LEU A 5 4.17 46.91 -51.42
N GLU A 6 2.86 47.04 -51.15
CA GLU A 6 1.86 46.04 -51.56
C GLU A 6 1.68 45.94 -53.09
N ARG A 7 1.99 47.00 -53.85
CA ARG A 7 1.91 46.96 -55.32
C ARG A 7 3.12 46.31 -55.99
N ARG A 8 4.30 46.32 -55.37
CA ARG A 8 5.48 45.62 -55.94
C ARG A 8 5.41 44.10 -55.75
N PHE A 9 4.71 43.60 -54.74
CA PHE A 9 4.54 42.16 -54.54
C PHE A 9 3.41 41.52 -55.36
N ARG A 10 2.53 42.30 -56.00
CA ARG A 10 1.38 41.77 -56.76
C ARG A 10 1.63 41.56 -58.26
N THR A 11 2.82 41.91 -58.78
CA THR A 11 3.10 41.83 -60.23
C THR A 11 4.25 40.90 -60.62
N GLU A 12 4.82 40.12 -59.69
CA GLU A 12 5.86 39.12 -60.00
C GLU A 12 5.46 37.67 -59.65
N SER A 13 4.17 37.40 -59.47
CA SER A 13 3.67 36.05 -59.16
C SER A 13 3.14 35.32 -60.40
N SER A 14 4.00 34.99 -61.36
CA SER A 14 3.71 33.92 -62.34
C SER A 14 4.92 33.41 -63.14
N VAL A 15 6.15 33.78 -62.78
CA VAL A 15 7.31 33.11 -63.37
C VAL A 15 7.70 32.01 -62.40
N LEU A 16 7.53 30.76 -62.84
CA LEU A 16 8.22 29.60 -62.31
C LEU A 16 9.72 29.93 -62.31
N MET A 17 10.20 30.55 -61.23
CA MET A 17 11.62 30.64 -60.97
C MET A 17 12.15 29.22 -61.01
N ASN A 18 13.26 28.98 -61.71
CA ASN A 18 13.90 27.67 -61.69
C ASN A 18 14.05 27.28 -60.20
N PRO A 19 13.54 26.13 -59.75
CA PRO A 19 13.53 25.82 -58.33
C PRO A 19 14.94 25.78 -57.71
N GLN A 20 15.98 25.50 -58.51
CA GLN A 20 17.38 25.62 -58.08
C GLN A 20 17.82 27.08 -57.85
N GLU A 21 17.32 28.01 -58.67
CA GLU A 21 17.57 29.45 -58.54
C GLU A 21 16.83 30.02 -57.32
N PHE A 22 15.63 29.51 -57.04
CA PHE A 22 14.92 29.81 -55.79
C PHE A 22 15.69 29.32 -54.57
N ILE A 23 16.19 28.07 -54.55
CA ILE A 23 16.98 27.55 -53.43
C ILE A 23 18.24 28.40 -53.19
N LYS A 24 18.91 28.83 -54.28
CA LYS A 24 20.07 29.70 -54.19
C LYS A 24 19.72 31.05 -53.56
N LYS A 25 18.66 31.71 -54.05
CA LYS A 25 18.17 32.99 -53.51
C LYS A 25 17.71 32.86 -52.05
N PHE A 26 17.01 31.77 -51.73
CA PHE A 26 16.58 31.44 -50.38
C PHE A 26 17.75 31.27 -49.41
N ASN A 27 18.87 30.72 -49.88
CA ASN A 27 20.10 30.60 -49.08
C ASN A 27 20.86 31.92 -48.93
N GLU A 28 20.74 32.83 -49.90
CA GLU A 28 21.39 34.15 -49.88
C GLU A 28 20.63 35.19 -49.05
N GLU A 29 19.32 35.00 -48.82
CA GLU A 29 18.52 35.83 -47.92
C GLU A 29 19.02 35.66 -46.47
N ASN A 30 19.05 36.74 -45.69
CA ASN A 30 19.50 36.72 -44.29
C ASN A 30 18.36 36.99 -43.30
N ASP A 31 17.23 37.56 -43.75
CA ASP A 31 16.07 37.78 -42.88
C ASP A 31 15.19 36.52 -42.79
N PRO A 32 15.09 35.87 -41.61
CA PRO A 32 14.26 34.68 -41.44
C PRO A 32 12.77 34.93 -41.69
N CYS A 33 12.29 36.15 -41.46
CA CYS A 33 10.90 36.49 -41.71
C CYS A 33 10.57 36.55 -43.21
N ILE A 34 11.52 37.01 -44.04
CA ILE A 34 11.38 37.01 -45.50
C ILE A 34 11.40 35.57 -46.02
N LYS A 35 12.38 34.77 -45.57
CA LYS A 35 12.46 33.33 -45.89
C LYS A 35 11.16 32.60 -45.59
N ALA A 36 10.54 32.83 -44.43
CA ALA A 36 9.30 32.16 -44.05
C ALA A 36 8.16 32.43 -45.04
N ARG A 37 8.03 33.68 -45.51
CA ARG A 37 6.99 34.09 -46.47
C ARG A 37 7.23 33.52 -47.86
N GLU A 38 8.47 33.59 -48.32
CA GLU A 38 8.84 33.03 -49.62
C GLU A 38 8.61 31.52 -49.63
N LEU A 39 9.04 30.81 -48.58
CA LEU A 39 8.85 29.38 -48.41
C LEU A 39 7.36 29.00 -48.41
N HIS A 40 6.55 29.72 -47.63
CA HIS A 40 5.10 29.51 -47.59
C HIS A 40 4.44 29.71 -48.95
N SER A 41 4.80 30.79 -49.66
CA SER A 41 4.26 31.09 -50.99
C SER A 41 4.60 29.98 -52.00
N VAL A 42 5.85 29.51 -51.98
CA VAL A 42 6.31 28.44 -52.86
C VAL A 42 5.60 27.12 -52.55
N ILE A 43 5.57 26.70 -51.28
CA ILE A 43 4.89 25.46 -50.87
C ILE A 43 3.39 25.50 -51.17
N LYS A 44 2.74 26.66 -50.94
CA LYS A 44 1.33 26.85 -51.30
C LYS A 44 1.10 26.65 -52.80
N SER A 45 1.99 27.14 -53.65
CA SER A 45 1.91 26.93 -55.10
C SER A 45 2.02 25.45 -55.46
N PHE A 46 2.97 24.71 -54.86
CA PHE A 46 3.10 23.26 -55.03
C PHE A 46 1.86 22.50 -54.57
N SER A 47 1.28 22.85 -53.41
CA SER A 47 0.09 22.19 -52.86
C SER A 47 -1.17 22.38 -53.70
N SER A 48 -1.22 23.42 -54.54
CA SER A 48 -2.34 23.68 -55.44
C SER A 48 -2.32 22.82 -56.71
N HIS A 49 -1.23 22.09 -56.96
CA HIS A 49 -1.06 21.22 -58.11
C HIS A 49 -1.28 19.77 -57.63
N THR A 50 -2.37 19.14 -58.10
CA THR A 50 -2.88 17.85 -57.56
C THR A 50 -1.95 16.65 -57.73
N GLU A 51 -0.89 16.75 -58.53
CA GLU A 51 0.13 15.73 -58.70
C GLU A 51 1.48 16.43 -58.95
N ILE A 52 2.44 16.30 -58.04
CA ILE A 52 3.85 16.60 -58.33
C ILE A 52 4.31 15.47 -59.25
N LYS A 53 4.51 15.77 -60.55
CA LYS A 53 4.65 14.73 -61.60
C LYS A 53 6.10 14.39 -61.93
N GLN A 54 7.07 15.16 -61.44
CA GLN A 54 8.47 15.02 -61.81
C GLN A 54 9.36 14.78 -60.57
N VAL A 55 10.27 13.81 -60.68
CA VAL A 55 11.24 13.41 -59.64
C VAL A 55 12.12 14.59 -59.18
N GLU A 56 12.42 15.54 -60.08
CA GLU A 56 13.18 16.75 -59.76
C GLU A 56 12.38 17.75 -58.89
N GLU A 57 11.08 17.91 -59.15
CA GLU A 57 10.20 18.77 -58.35
C GLU A 57 10.00 18.20 -56.94
N GLU A 58 9.90 16.87 -56.80
CA GLU A 58 9.86 16.22 -55.49
C GLU A 58 11.14 16.44 -54.71
N SER A 59 12.31 16.23 -55.32
CA SER A 59 13.61 16.46 -54.66
C SER A 59 13.77 17.89 -54.13
N ILE A 60 13.37 18.88 -54.93
CA ILE A 60 13.43 20.30 -54.55
C ILE A 60 12.41 20.61 -53.45
N PHE A 61 11.20 20.08 -53.55
CA PHE A 61 10.18 20.20 -52.51
C PHE A 61 10.70 19.68 -51.16
N PHE A 62 11.39 18.54 -51.14
CA PHE A 62 11.99 18.02 -49.90
C PHE A 62 13.14 18.87 -49.36
N GLN A 63 14.01 19.39 -50.22
CA GLN A 63 15.09 20.31 -49.81
C GLN A 63 14.55 21.60 -49.19
N LEU A 64 13.37 22.06 -49.61
CA LEU A 64 12.72 23.23 -49.04
C LEU A 64 12.04 22.91 -47.71
N ILE A 65 11.35 21.78 -47.64
CA ILE A 65 10.67 21.31 -46.43
C ILE A 65 11.65 21.04 -45.30
N SER A 66 12.82 20.46 -45.60
CA SER A 66 13.83 20.13 -44.58
C SER A 66 14.39 21.36 -43.86
N LYS A 67 14.21 22.58 -44.42
CA LYS A 67 14.65 23.84 -43.80
C LYS A 67 13.64 24.46 -42.85
N ILE A 68 12.40 23.97 -42.83
CA ILE A 68 11.34 24.52 -41.97
C ILE A 68 11.74 24.50 -40.48
N PRO A 69 12.31 23.41 -39.91
CA PRO A 69 12.66 23.37 -38.50
C PRO A 69 13.76 24.34 -38.08
N GLU A 70 14.75 24.58 -38.94
CA GLU A 70 15.83 25.55 -38.72
C GLU A 70 15.29 26.97 -38.78
N LEU A 71 14.51 27.26 -39.82
CA LEU A 71 13.88 28.57 -39.99
C LEU A 71 12.92 28.91 -38.85
N PHE A 72 12.16 27.92 -38.38
CA PHE A 72 11.26 28.11 -37.26
C PHE A 72 12.03 28.43 -35.98
N GLU A 73 13.16 27.75 -35.73
CA GLU A 73 14.05 28.03 -34.59
C GLU A 73 14.58 29.45 -34.60
N GLU A 74 15.04 29.95 -35.75
CA GLU A 74 15.49 31.34 -35.88
C GLU A 74 14.40 32.35 -35.53
N LEU A 75 13.13 32.01 -35.76
CA LEU A 75 11.98 32.86 -35.46
C LEU A 75 11.52 32.78 -34.00
N VAL A 76 11.66 31.62 -33.33
CA VAL A 76 11.17 31.42 -31.95
C VAL A 76 12.26 31.49 -30.88
N CYS A 77 13.52 31.16 -31.19
CA CYS A 77 14.60 31.09 -30.19
C CYS A 77 15.49 32.34 -30.18
N ASN A 78 15.64 33.05 -31.31
CA ASN A 78 16.49 34.25 -31.39
C ASN A 78 15.71 35.54 -31.04
N TYR A 79 15.15 35.57 -29.81
CA TYR A 79 14.72 36.82 -29.20
C TYR A 79 15.91 37.37 -28.40
N ASP A 80 16.54 38.43 -28.90
CA ASP A 80 17.54 39.15 -28.12
C ASP A 80 16.87 39.72 -26.87
N ILE A 81 17.32 39.28 -25.69
CA ILE A 81 16.74 39.62 -24.38
C ILE A 81 16.78 41.15 -24.16
N ASP A 82 17.69 41.85 -24.85
CA ASP A 82 17.87 43.31 -24.80
C ASP A 82 16.97 44.12 -25.76
N HIS A 83 16.26 43.47 -26.70
CA HIS A 83 15.42 44.21 -27.66
C HIS A 83 14.03 44.55 -27.08
N LYS A 84 13.91 45.81 -26.64
CA LYS A 84 12.64 46.52 -26.36
C LYS A 84 11.69 46.66 -27.56
N ASN A 85 12.04 46.14 -28.75
CA ASN A 85 11.33 46.45 -29.99
C ASN A 85 10.09 45.56 -30.20
N LYS A 86 8.95 46.03 -29.67
CA LYS A 86 7.62 45.42 -29.80
C LYS A 86 7.28 44.99 -31.24
N ALA A 87 7.61 45.82 -32.23
CA ALA A 87 7.28 45.55 -33.63
C ALA A 87 8.00 44.30 -34.16
N GLU A 88 9.26 44.09 -33.75
CA GLU A 88 10.05 42.93 -34.17
C GLU A 88 9.50 41.64 -33.56
N LYS A 89 9.14 41.66 -32.27
CA LYS A 89 8.57 40.48 -31.60
C LYS A 89 7.25 40.03 -32.22
N GLY A 90 6.36 40.98 -32.53
CA GLY A 90 5.10 40.68 -33.22
C GLY A 90 5.33 40.18 -34.65
N TYR A 91 6.31 40.76 -35.35
CA TYR A 91 6.66 40.34 -36.70
C TYR A 91 7.24 38.92 -36.74
N LYS A 92 8.16 38.58 -35.83
CA LYS A 92 8.70 37.21 -35.68
C LYS A 92 7.58 36.22 -35.38
N LEU A 93 6.74 36.49 -34.37
CA LEU A 93 5.62 35.62 -33.99
C LEU A 93 4.64 35.37 -35.14
N GLN A 94 4.31 36.41 -35.92
CA GLN A 94 3.43 36.27 -37.08
C GLN A 94 4.04 35.38 -38.17
N ASN A 95 5.35 35.48 -38.42
CA ASN A 95 6.03 34.62 -39.39
C ASN A 95 6.23 33.19 -38.84
N SER A 96 6.37 33.00 -37.52
CA SER A 96 6.34 31.67 -36.89
C SER A 96 4.98 30.98 -37.11
N ILE A 97 3.87 31.72 -37.01
CA ILE A 97 2.53 31.20 -37.34
C ILE A 97 2.49 30.75 -38.81
N LEU A 98 3.07 31.55 -39.71
CA LEU A 98 3.11 31.21 -41.13
C LEU A 98 3.89 29.90 -41.38
N CYS A 99 5.00 29.68 -40.67
CA CYS A 99 5.75 28.42 -40.72
C CYS A 99 4.89 27.23 -40.25
N LEU A 100 4.09 27.37 -39.19
CA LEU A 100 3.16 26.32 -38.75
C LEU A 100 2.10 26.00 -39.81
N GLU A 101 1.59 27.02 -40.51
CA GLU A 101 0.65 26.81 -41.63
C GLU A 101 1.31 26.07 -42.80
N THR A 102 2.58 26.38 -43.08
CA THR A 102 3.38 25.66 -44.07
C THR A 102 3.54 24.19 -43.70
N VAL A 103 3.84 23.87 -42.42
CA VAL A 103 3.91 22.48 -41.93
C VAL A 103 2.59 21.73 -42.18
N LEU A 104 1.45 22.36 -41.86
CA LEU A 104 0.12 21.77 -42.09
C LEU A 104 -0.16 21.46 -43.57
N MET A 105 0.32 22.32 -44.49
CA MET A 105 0.19 22.06 -45.93
C MET A 105 1.05 20.86 -46.34
N CYS A 106 2.30 20.83 -45.89
CA CYS A 106 3.24 19.76 -46.22
C CYS A 106 2.79 18.38 -45.73
N LEU A 107 2.22 18.29 -44.52
CA LEU A 107 1.74 17.01 -43.96
C LEU A 107 0.72 16.34 -44.87
N LYS A 108 -0.10 17.12 -45.60
CA LYS A 108 -1.12 16.62 -46.54
C LYS A 108 -0.57 16.26 -47.92
N CYS A 109 0.62 16.75 -48.28
CA CYS A 109 1.16 16.63 -49.64
C CYS A 109 2.21 15.51 -49.78
N VAL A 110 2.92 15.15 -48.72
CA VAL A 110 4.01 14.17 -48.78
C VAL A 110 3.46 12.74 -48.85
N LYS A 111 3.62 12.07 -50.00
CA LYS A 111 3.08 10.72 -50.26
C LYS A 111 4.09 9.58 -50.12
N ALA A 112 5.38 9.84 -50.35
CA ALA A 112 6.41 8.82 -50.26
C ALA A 112 6.76 8.52 -48.79
N GLU A 113 6.81 7.24 -48.43
CA GLU A 113 6.79 6.79 -47.02
C GLU A 113 8.01 7.23 -46.20
N GLU A 114 9.23 7.04 -46.71
CA GLU A 114 10.46 7.42 -46.00
C GLU A 114 10.58 8.94 -45.81
N GLN A 115 10.21 9.69 -46.84
CA GLN A 115 10.20 11.14 -46.80
C GLN A 115 9.09 11.69 -45.89
N HIS A 116 7.95 11.00 -45.82
CA HIS A 116 6.88 11.30 -44.89
C HIS A 116 7.34 11.11 -43.44
N LEU A 117 8.06 10.03 -43.14
CA LEU A 117 8.66 9.78 -41.81
C LEU A 117 9.66 10.86 -41.39
N LEU A 118 10.58 11.23 -42.29
CA LEU A 118 11.54 12.32 -42.04
C LEU A 118 10.83 13.65 -41.77
N PHE A 119 9.76 13.92 -42.52
CA PHE A 119 8.99 15.13 -42.33
C PHE A 119 8.16 15.13 -41.04
N LEU A 120 7.60 13.98 -40.64
CA LEU A 120 6.94 13.83 -39.33
C LEU A 120 7.92 14.13 -38.18
N GLN A 121 9.13 13.56 -38.23
CA GLN A 121 10.17 13.85 -37.25
C GLN A 121 10.52 15.36 -37.20
N SER A 122 10.68 15.97 -38.37
CA SER A 122 10.96 17.41 -38.49
C SER A 122 9.82 18.26 -37.91
N SER A 123 8.57 17.84 -38.14
CA SER A 123 7.37 18.52 -37.65
C SER A 123 7.24 18.40 -36.12
N LEU A 124 7.64 17.27 -35.53
CA LEU A 124 7.73 17.11 -34.07
C LEU A 124 8.76 18.07 -33.46
N THR A 125 9.88 18.28 -34.14
CA THR A 125 10.90 19.26 -33.71
C THR A 125 10.34 20.68 -33.72
N VAL A 126 9.57 21.05 -34.75
CA VAL A 126 8.87 22.35 -34.82
C VAL A 126 7.91 22.50 -33.64
N LEU A 127 7.10 21.48 -33.34
CA LEU A 127 6.20 21.51 -32.19
C LEU A 127 6.95 21.66 -30.87
N TYR A 128 8.03 20.91 -30.67
CA TYR A 128 8.84 20.99 -29.46
C TYR A 128 9.34 22.42 -29.23
N LYS A 129 9.94 23.04 -30.26
CA LYS A 129 10.41 24.43 -30.20
C LYS A 129 9.26 25.41 -29.93
N GLY A 130 8.10 25.21 -30.53
CA GLY A 130 6.95 26.08 -30.37
C GLY A 130 6.32 26.01 -28.97
N TYR A 131 6.19 24.81 -28.41
CA TYR A 131 5.73 24.65 -27.02
C TYR A 131 6.78 25.16 -26.02
N SER A 132 8.08 25.01 -26.32
CA SER A 132 9.15 25.58 -25.48
C SER A 132 9.05 27.10 -25.43
N HIS A 133 8.81 27.74 -26.57
CA HIS A 133 8.55 29.18 -26.66
C HIS A 133 7.33 29.59 -25.81
N CYS A 134 6.28 28.79 -25.79
CA CYS A 134 5.11 29.06 -24.94
C CYS A 134 5.42 28.89 -23.45
N LYS A 135 6.23 27.89 -23.08
CA LYS A 135 6.69 27.69 -21.70
C LYS A 135 7.52 28.88 -21.20
N GLU A 136 8.30 29.49 -22.07
CA GLU A 136 9.20 30.61 -21.76
C GLU A 136 8.58 31.98 -22.04
N CYS A 137 7.26 32.05 -22.32
CA CYS A 137 6.63 33.29 -22.77
C CYS A 137 6.77 34.45 -21.77
N GLU A 138 6.70 34.18 -20.46
CA GLU A 138 6.93 35.20 -19.43
C GLU A 138 8.34 35.77 -19.51
N THR A 139 9.34 34.93 -19.73
CA THR A 139 10.74 35.35 -19.88
C THR A 139 10.97 36.13 -21.17
N ILE A 140 10.37 35.69 -22.28
CA ILE A 140 10.57 36.27 -23.62
C ILE A 140 9.86 37.62 -23.77
N TYR A 141 8.63 37.73 -23.29
CA TYR A 141 7.80 38.92 -23.48
C TYR A 141 7.81 39.85 -22.26
N GLY A 142 8.08 39.34 -21.05
CA GLY A 142 8.15 40.12 -19.82
C GLY A 142 6.90 40.99 -19.63
N GLU A 143 7.12 42.29 -19.42
CA GLU A 143 6.04 43.28 -19.24
C GLU A 143 5.11 43.41 -20.46
N GLN A 144 5.55 42.98 -21.65
CA GLN A 144 4.77 43.08 -22.89
C GLN A 144 3.80 41.89 -23.09
N LEU A 145 3.81 40.88 -22.21
CA LEU A 145 3.06 39.63 -22.39
C LEU A 145 1.56 39.87 -22.63
N GLU A 146 0.92 40.74 -21.85
CA GLU A 146 -0.51 41.04 -22.00
C GLU A 146 -0.84 41.66 -23.37
N GLU A 147 0.10 42.39 -23.98
CA GLU A 147 -0.11 42.97 -25.32
C GLU A 147 -0.06 41.93 -26.44
N PHE A 148 0.64 40.81 -26.21
CA PHE A 148 0.80 39.72 -27.18
C PHE A 148 -0.15 38.54 -26.94
N LYS A 149 -0.99 38.61 -25.90
CA LYS A 149 -1.86 37.52 -25.46
C LYS A 149 -2.69 36.90 -26.57
N ASP A 150 -3.35 37.71 -27.40
CA ASP A 150 -4.19 37.21 -28.50
C ASP A 150 -3.35 36.55 -29.61
N GLN A 151 -2.17 37.11 -29.90
CA GLN A 151 -1.25 36.55 -30.90
C GLN A 151 -0.64 35.23 -30.42
N LEU A 152 -0.29 35.14 -29.13
CA LEU A 152 0.20 33.93 -28.49
C LEU A 152 -0.89 32.85 -28.39
N ALA A 153 -2.13 33.24 -28.10
CA ALA A 153 -3.27 32.34 -28.14
C ALA A 153 -3.50 31.79 -29.56
N ASN A 154 -3.41 32.64 -30.59
CA ASN A 154 -3.48 32.19 -31.98
C ASN A 154 -2.32 31.25 -32.35
N PHE A 155 -1.10 31.59 -31.93
CA PHE A 155 0.09 30.75 -32.12
C PHE A 155 -0.10 29.37 -31.48
N PHE A 156 -0.55 29.32 -30.22
CA PHE A 156 -0.85 28.08 -29.50
C PHE A 156 -1.93 27.25 -30.20
N ASN A 157 -3.03 27.87 -30.64
CA ASN A 157 -4.08 27.18 -31.41
C ASN A 157 -3.54 26.60 -32.72
N LYS A 158 -2.61 27.31 -33.40
CA LYS A 158 -1.96 26.81 -34.62
C LYS A 158 -1.04 25.63 -34.34
N MET A 159 -0.32 25.63 -33.22
CA MET A 159 0.46 24.47 -32.78
C MET A 159 -0.42 23.27 -32.47
N GLN A 160 -1.56 23.46 -31.78
CA GLN A 160 -2.52 22.38 -31.56
C GLN A 160 -3.05 21.78 -32.87
N ASN A 161 -3.30 22.62 -33.88
CA ASN A 161 -3.70 22.15 -35.21
C ASN A 161 -2.61 21.29 -35.86
N VAL A 162 -1.34 21.73 -35.79
CA VAL A 162 -0.19 20.95 -36.25
C VAL A 162 -0.08 19.63 -35.50
N GLN A 163 -0.21 19.66 -34.17
CA GLN A 163 -0.21 18.45 -33.34
C GLN A 163 -1.29 17.46 -33.77
N ASN A 164 -2.53 17.92 -33.91
CA ASN A 164 -3.63 17.05 -34.33
C ASN A 164 -3.39 16.45 -35.72
N ALA A 165 -2.81 17.21 -36.64
CA ALA A 165 -2.43 16.69 -37.96
C ALA A 165 -1.32 15.63 -37.86
N ILE A 166 -0.27 15.87 -37.07
CA ILE A 166 0.80 14.88 -36.85
C ILE A 166 0.25 13.61 -36.21
N LEU A 167 -0.63 13.72 -35.20
CA LEU A 167 -1.26 12.57 -34.55
C LEU A 167 -2.11 11.75 -35.53
N LEU A 168 -2.86 12.42 -36.42
CA LEU A 168 -3.60 11.74 -37.48
C LEU A 168 -2.67 10.99 -38.45
N GLU A 169 -1.61 11.63 -38.93
CA GLU A 169 -0.65 10.99 -39.84
C GLU A 169 0.10 9.83 -39.16
N LEU A 170 0.51 9.98 -37.91
CA LEU A 170 1.09 8.89 -37.12
C LEU A 170 0.10 7.72 -36.98
N SER A 171 -1.20 7.99 -36.74
CA SER A 171 -2.21 6.95 -36.65
C SER A 171 -2.40 6.18 -37.97
N GLU A 172 -2.28 6.84 -39.12
CA GLU A 172 -2.30 6.17 -40.43
C GLU A 172 -1.03 5.37 -40.69
N LEU A 173 0.12 5.89 -40.26
CA LEU A 173 1.39 5.19 -40.32
C LEU A 173 1.37 3.90 -39.48
N LEU A 174 0.76 3.94 -38.30
CA LEU A 174 0.61 2.79 -37.40
C LEU A 174 -0.22 1.65 -38.00
N LYS A 175 -1.02 1.90 -39.04
CA LYS A 175 -1.73 0.85 -39.79
C LYS A 175 -0.82 0.11 -40.78
N LYS A 176 0.36 0.65 -41.08
CA LYS A 176 1.31 0.09 -42.06
C LYS A 176 2.42 -0.68 -41.35
N LYS A 177 2.82 -1.81 -41.95
CA LYS A 177 3.98 -2.57 -41.48
C LYS A 177 5.24 -2.08 -42.19
N LEU A 178 6.06 -1.31 -41.49
CA LEU A 178 7.29 -0.73 -42.03
C LEU A 178 8.40 -1.78 -42.20
N HIS A 179 9.33 -1.50 -43.11
CA HIS A 179 10.51 -2.34 -43.32
C HIS A 179 11.58 -2.04 -42.26
N SER A 180 12.40 -3.03 -41.89
CA SER A 180 13.41 -2.89 -40.82
C SER A 180 14.44 -1.79 -41.07
N THR A 181 14.72 -1.46 -42.33
CA THR A 181 15.60 -0.35 -42.74
C THR A 181 15.08 1.02 -42.28
N GLN A 182 13.77 1.15 -42.06
CA GLN A 182 13.12 2.40 -41.63
C GLN A 182 13.04 2.54 -40.10
N PHE A 183 13.46 1.53 -39.32
CA PHE A 183 13.36 1.56 -37.86
C PHE A 183 14.15 2.70 -37.22
N HIS A 184 15.25 3.14 -37.82
CA HIS A 184 16.02 4.28 -37.33
C HIS A 184 15.19 5.59 -37.28
N LEU A 185 14.26 5.78 -38.22
CA LEU A 185 13.34 6.93 -38.24
C LEU A 185 12.29 6.81 -37.13
N ILE A 186 11.75 5.60 -36.92
CA ILE A 186 10.80 5.33 -35.83
C ILE A 186 11.44 5.53 -34.46
N ILE A 187 12.71 5.12 -34.30
CA ILE A 187 13.48 5.39 -33.09
C ILE A 187 13.55 6.90 -32.84
N SER A 188 13.86 7.70 -33.87
CA SER A 188 13.95 9.16 -33.70
C SER A 188 12.60 9.81 -33.41
N ILE A 189 11.54 9.41 -34.14
CA ILE A 189 10.16 9.87 -33.92
C ILE A 189 9.72 9.55 -32.49
N SER A 190 10.01 8.34 -31.98
CA SER A 190 9.66 7.94 -30.61
C SER A 190 10.30 8.85 -29.57
N LYS A 191 11.60 9.17 -29.76
CA LYS A 191 12.36 10.04 -28.84
C LYS A 191 11.83 11.46 -28.86
N ASP A 192 11.58 12.02 -30.03
CA ASP A 192 11.08 13.38 -30.16
C ASP A 192 9.62 13.49 -29.70
N MET A 193 8.79 12.46 -29.94
CA MET A 193 7.45 12.34 -29.35
C MET A 193 7.51 12.33 -27.82
N TYR A 194 8.43 11.57 -27.22
CA TYR A 194 8.55 11.51 -25.76
C TYR A 194 8.97 12.87 -25.16
N LYS A 195 9.98 13.53 -25.74
CA LYS A 195 10.38 14.89 -25.32
C LYS A 195 9.22 15.88 -25.41
N LEU A 196 8.43 15.77 -26.48
CA LEU A 196 7.24 16.60 -26.67
C LEU A 196 6.17 16.29 -25.62
N CYS A 197 5.93 15.01 -25.30
CA CYS A 197 4.99 14.61 -24.27
C CYS A 197 5.36 15.23 -22.91
N ASP A 198 6.62 15.12 -22.49
CA ASP A 198 7.12 15.68 -21.23
C ASP A 198 6.95 17.22 -21.19
N LEU A 199 7.36 17.90 -22.26
CA LEU A 199 7.23 19.35 -22.36
C LEU A 199 5.77 19.81 -22.28
N VAL A 200 4.89 19.19 -23.08
CA VAL A 200 3.47 19.59 -23.17
C VAL A 200 2.72 19.22 -21.90
N PHE A 201 3.09 18.12 -21.21
CA PHE A 201 2.44 17.74 -19.96
C PHE A 201 2.60 18.80 -18.87
N ASN A 202 3.76 19.48 -18.86
CA ASN A 202 4.02 20.60 -17.95
C ASN A 202 3.25 21.88 -18.30
N LEU A 203 2.73 21.99 -19.53
CA LEU A 203 1.93 23.13 -19.99
C LEU A 203 0.42 22.86 -19.85
N ASP A 204 -0.03 21.75 -20.43
CA ASP A 204 -1.43 21.31 -20.39
C ASP A 204 -1.49 19.77 -20.40
N PRO A 205 -1.74 19.14 -19.23
CA PRO A 205 -1.88 17.70 -19.11
C PRO A 205 -2.98 17.11 -20.02
N THR A 206 -4.01 17.88 -20.34
CA THR A 206 -5.13 17.42 -21.18
C THR A 206 -4.67 17.17 -22.61
N ILE A 207 -3.86 18.08 -23.15
CA ILE A 207 -3.30 17.98 -24.50
C ILE A 207 -2.25 16.86 -24.56
N ALA A 208 -1.43 16.74 -23.51
CA ALA A 208 -0.39 15.74 -23.44
C ALA A 208 -0.91 14.29 -23.40
N ILE A 209 -2.12 14.06 -22.87
CA ILE A 209 -2.73 12.72 -22.82
C ILE A 209 -2.83 12.09 -24.21
N GLU A 210 -3.25 12.83 -25.24
CA GLU A 210 -3.35 12.30 -26.61
C GLU A 210 -1.98 11.99 -27.21
N LEU A 211 -0.97 12.85 -26.95
CA LEU A 211 0.41 12.58 -27.37
C LEU A 211 0.94 11.27 -26.77
N TYR A 212 0.73 11.06 -25.47
CA TYR A 212 1.15 9.84 -24.79
C TYR A 212 0.40 8.60 -25.29
N LYS A 213 -0.90 8.70 -25.62
CA LYS A 213 -1.65 7.58 -26.21
C LYS A 213 -1.01 7.14 -27.54
N THR A 214 -0.74 8.08 -28.44
CA THR A 214 -0.09 7.79 -29.72
C THR A 214 1.34 7.30 -29.56
N LEU A 215 2.11 7.85 -28.61
CA LEU A 215 3.44 7.32 -28.27
C LEU A 215 3.35 5.86 -27.86
N ILE A 216 2.39 5.50 -26.99
CA ILE A 216 2.24 4.11 -26.56
C ILE A 216 1.82 3.21 -27.73
N GLU A 217 0.88 3.61 -28.56
CA GLU A 217 0.49 2.82 -29.75
C GLU A 217 1.68 2.58 -30.68
N LEU A 218 2.56 3.59 -30.82
CA LEU A 218 3.80 3.48 -31.57
C LEU A 218 4.79 2.50 -30.94
N LEU A 219 4.96 2.55 -29.62
CA LEU A 219 5.78 1.57 -28.90
C LEU A 219 5.20 0.15 -28.98
N GLU A 220 3.87 0.01 -29.00
CA GLU A 220 3.18 -1.28 -29.14
C GLU A 220 3.43 -1.92 -30.50
N ASN A 221 3.29 -1.15 -31.57
CA ASN A 221 3.43 -1.63 -32.95
C ASN A 221 4.88 -1.93 -33.33
N TYR A 222 5.85 -1.22 -32.73
CA TYR A 222 7.27 -1.38 -33.05
C TYR A 222 8.11 -1.91 -31.87
N LYS A 223 7.49 -2.65 -30.95
CA LYS A 223 8.18 -3.26 -29.79
C LYS A 223 9.37 -4.15 -30.16
N GLU A 224 9.41 -4.67 -31.38
CA GLU A 224 10.48 -5.51 -31.93
C GLU A 224 11.82 -4.78 -32.10
N ILE A 225 11.81 -3.44 -32.14
CA ILE A 225 13.02 -2.60 -32.10
C ILE A 225 13.76 -2.82 -30.77
N GLY A 226 13.02 -3.10 -29.69
CA GLY A 226 13.59 -3.36 -28.39
C GLY A 226 13.75 -2.11 -27.50
N PRO A 227 13.89 -2.32 -26.18
CA PRO A 227 13.78 -1.25 -25.20
C PRO A 227 14.97 -0.28 -25.15
N LEU A 228 16.17 -0.75 -25.50
CA LEU A 228 17.41 0.04 -25.51
C LEU A 228 17.36 1.16 -26.55
N ASP A 229 17.03 0.81 -27.79
CA ASP A 229 16.99 1.77 -28.90
C ASP A 229 15.86 2.79 -28.73
N LEU A 230 14.71 2.34 -28.23
CA LEU A 230 13.56 3.18 -27.89
C LEU A 230 13.73 3.98 -26.58
N GLN A 231 14.84 3.81 -25.86
CA GLN A 231 15.13 4.50 -24.59
C GLN A 231 14.02 4.34 -23.54
N ILE A 232 13.39 3.16 -23.48
CA ILE A 232 12.28 2.89 -22.55
C ILE A 232 12.69 3.11 -21.09
N ASP A 233 13.93 2.81 -20.73
CA ASP A 233 14.46 3.03 -19.38
C ASP A 233 14.43 4.52 -18.99
N LEU A 234 14.78 5.41 -19.91
CA LEU A 234 14.74 6.86 -19.67
C LEU A 234 13.29 7.33 -19.50
N ILE A 235 12.39 6.86 -20.38
CA ILE A 235 10.96 7.19 -20.30
C ILE A 235 10.38 6.76 -18.95
N LEU A 236 10.68 5.51 -18.56
CA LEU A 236 10.16 4.90 -17.34
C LEU A 236 10.71 5.60 -16.09
N SER A 237 12.01 5.88 -16.03
CA SER A 237 12.64 6.54 -14.87
C SER A 237 12.11 7.95 -14.64
N THR A 238 11.92 8.76 -15.70
CA THR A 238 11.31 10.09 -15.58
C THR A 238 9.86 10.01 -15.10
N LEU A 239 9.03 9.15 -15.71
CA LEU A 239 7.64 8.97 -15.28
C LEU A 239 7.54 8.52 -13.83
N ILE A 240 8.41 7.61 -13.40
CA ILE A 240 8.47 7.17 -12.01
C ILE A 240 8.84 8.33 -11.09
N SER A 241 9.89 9.09 -11.42
CA SER A 241 10.34 10.24 -10.63
C SER A 241 9.24 11.28 -10.41
N GLU A 242 8.53 11.66 -11.48
CA GLU A 242 7.42 12.59 -11.40
C GLU A 242 6.24 12.03 -10.58
N THR A 243 5.98 10.74 -10.71
CA THR A 243 4.92 10.06 -9.94
C THR A 243 5.28 9.99 -8.45
N LEU A 244 6.55 9.81 -8.11
CA LEU A 244 7.05 9.88 -6.74
C LEU A 244 6.85 11.28 -6.15
N ASN A 245 7.15 12.34 -6.92
CA ASN A 245 6.92 13.73 -6.49
C ASN A 245 5.44 13.98 -6.18
N MET A 246 4.54 13.61 -7.10
CA MET A 246 3.09 13.73 -6.88
C MET A 246 2.62 12.92 -5.65
N THR A 247 3.19 11.74 -5.42
CA THR A 247 2.88 10.93 -4.25
C THR A 247 3.24 11.66 -2.95
N ASN A 248 4.39 12.32 -2.91
CA ASN A 248 4.83 13.08 -1.75
C ASN A 248 4.00 14.35 -1.52
N GLU A 249 3.58 15.04 -2.59
CA GLU A 249 2.64 16.16 -2.52
C GLU A 249 1.30 15.72 -1.92
N PHE A 250 0.72 14.60 -2.38
CA PHE A 250 -0.51 14.07 -1.79
C PHE A 250 -0.36 13.70 -0.32
N LYS A 251 0.77 13.12 0.10
CA LYS A 251 1.03 12.87 1.52
C LYS A 251 1.05 14.16 2.34
N LEU A 252 1.64 15.23 1.81
CA LEU A 252 1.67 16.53 2.47
C LEU A 252 0.26 17.10 2.60
N ILE A 253 -0.54 17.06 1.53
CA ILE A 253 -1.94 17.50 1.49
C ILE A 253 -2.79 16.75 2.53
N LEU A 254 -2.62 15.44 2.64
CA LEU A 254 -3.30 14.61 3.65
C LEU A 254 -2.90 15.00 5.07
N LYS A 255 -1.62 15.31 5.31
CA LYS A 255 -1.13 15.78 6.63
C LYS A 255 -1.67 17.17 6.99
N THR A 256 -1.80 18.06 6.01
CA THR A 256 -2.30 19.44 6.22
C THR A 256 -3.82 19.56 6.19
N LYS A 257 -4.56 18.45 5.99
CA LYS A 257 -6.01 18.39 5.81
C LYS A 257 -6.52 19.34 4.71
N GLN A 258 -5.72 19.50 3.66
CA GLN A 258 -6.14 20.24 2.48
C GLN A 258 -6.93 19.30 1.55
N GLN A 259 -7.87 19.89 0.81
CA GLN A 259 -8.66 19.13 -0.15
C GLN A 259 -7.78 18.77 -1.36
N VAL A 260 -7.62 17.46 -1.60
CA VAL A 260 -6.94 16.97 -2.81
C VAL A 260 -7.76 17.35 -4.04
N LEU A 261 -7.13 17.96 -5.04
CA LEU A 261 -7.80 18.34 -6.29
C LEU A 261 -8.04 17.11 -7.17
N ILE A 262 -9.26 16.96 -7.68
CA ILE A 262 -9.66 15.83 -8.55
C ILE A 262 -8.82 15.80 -9.84
N SER A 263 -8.44 16.96 -10.36
CA SER A 263 -7.57 17.08 -11.56
C SER A 263 -6.21 16.45 -11.33
N GLU A 264 -5.56 16.71 -10.19
CA GLU A 264 -4.26 16.14 -9.83
C GLU A 264 -4.34 14.62 -9.66
N CYS A 265 -5.41 14.12 -9.04
CA CYS A 265 -5.65 12.67 -8.96
C CYS A 265 -5.74 12.02 -10.34
N ARG A 266 -6.44 12.64 -11.30
CA ARG A 266 -6.56 12.10 -12.68
C ARG A 266 -5.20 12.04 -13.39
N ILE A 267 -4.40 13.09 -13.25
CA ILE A 267 -3.03 13.18 -13.80
C ILE A 267 -2.15 12.07 -13.20
N PHE A 268 -2.17 11.92 -11.88
CA PHE A 268 -1.43 10.89 -11.18
C PHE A 268 -1.80 9.48 -11.67
N LEU A 269 -3.09 9.18 -11.79
CA LEU A 269 -3.57 7.89 -12.27
C LEU A 269 -3.22 7.63 -13.73
N PHE A 270 -3.25 8.68 -14.55
CA PHE A 270 -2.80 8.59 -15.93
C PHE A 270 -1.33 8.15 -16.00
N LYS A 271 -0.43 8.77 -15.22
CA LYS A 271 0.98 8.37 -15.17
C LYS A 271 1.17 6.94 -14.64
N LEU A 272 0.45 6.55 -13.59
CA LEU A 272 0.49 5.16 -13.09
C LEU A 272 0.06 4.15 -14.16
N ASN A 273 -1.00 4.44 -14.91
CA ASN A 273 -1.47 3.58 -15.99
C ASN A 273 -0.47 3.52 -17.16
N LEU A 274 0.19 4.64 -17.46
CA LEU A 274 1.24 4.72 -18.47
C LEU A 274 2.45 3.85 -18.09
N ILE A 275 2.95 4.00 -16.85
CA ILE A 275 4.02 3.16 -16.28
C ILE A 275 3.63 1.68 -16.38
N ARG A 276 2.41 1.33 -15.93
CA ARG A 276 1.90 -0.05 -16.01
C ARG A 276 1.89 -0.58 -17.44
N LYS A 277 1.44 0.23 -18.40
CA LYS A 277 1.34 -0.18 -19.81
C LYS A 277 2.74 -0.38 -20.42
N ILE A 278 3.68 0.53 -20.18
CA ILE A 278 5.07 0.41 -20.64
C ILE A 278 5.74 -0.84 -20.05
N VAL A 279 5.60 -1.08 -18.75
CA VAL A 279 6.20 -2.25 -18.09
C VAL A 279 5.61 -3.57 -18.60
N ASN A 280 4.32 -3.61 -18.90
CA ASN A 280 3.71 -4.81 -19.51
C ASN A 280 4.21 -5.06 -20.93
N LEU A 281 4.54 -4.01 -21.69
CA LEU A 281 5.07 -4.12 -23.05
C LEU A 281 6.55 -4.53 -23.06
N PHE A 282 7.33 -3.99 -22.12
CA PHE A 282 8.78 -4.17 -22.02
C PHE A 282 9.16 -4.68 -20.63
N SER A 283 8.75 -5.90 -20.30
CA SER A 283 9.00 -6.49 -18.97
C SER A 283 10.48 -6.58 -18.61
N SER A 284 11.38 -6.69 -19.61
CA SER A 284 12.82 -6.68 -19.39
C SER A 284 13.35 -5.37 -18.78
N CYS A 285 12.62 -4.26 -18.92
CA CYS A 285 12.98 -2.96 -18.31
C CYS A 285 12.76 -2.93 -16.78
N ILE A 286 12.08 -3.93 -16.21
CA ILE A 286 11.91 -4.00 -14.76
C ILE A 286 13.28 -4.19 -14.09
N ASN A 287 14.13 -5.06 -14.66
CA ASN A 287 15.45 -5.35 -14.10
C ASN A 287 16.39 -4.13 -14.15
N THR A 288 16.37 -3.36 -15.25
CA THR A 288 17.18 -2.13 -15.40
C THR A 288 16.72 -1.00 -14.46
N ASN A 289 15.44 -0.95 -14.09
CA ASN A 289 14.84 0.11 -13.27
C ASN A 289 14.38 -0.37 -11.89
N ILE A 290 14.93 -1.49 -11.40
CA ILE A 290 14.43 -2.21 -10.22
C ILE A 290 14.34 -1.33 -8.97
N GLN A 291 15.32 -0.45 -8.76
CA GLN A 291 15.36 0.47 -7.62
C GLN A 291 14.23 1.50 -7.69
N CYS A 292 14.05 2.14 -8.85
CA CYS A 292 13.00 3.14 -9.06
C CYS A 292 11.59 2.51 -8.92
N ILE A 293 11.40 1.32 -9.50
CA ILE A 293 10.13 0.58 -9.40
C ILE A 293 9.82 0.19 -7.95
N THR A 294 10.84 -0.29 -7.22
CA THR A 294 10.70 -0.65 -5.79
C THR A 294 10.36 0.58 -4.96
N GLN A 295 11.03 1.71 -5.19
CA GLN A 295 10.72 2.98 -4.53
C GLN A 295 9.29 3.45 -4.81
N LEU A 296 8.83 3.36 -6.06
CA LEU A 296 7.45 3.69 -6.42
C LEU A 296 6.44 2.80 -5.69
N ALA A 297 6.69 1.48 -5.67
CA ALA A 297 5.83 0.54 -4.96
C ALA A 297 5.73 0.87 -3.46
N LEU A 298 6.85 1.22 -2.81
CA LEU A 298 6.87 1.66 -1.42
C LEU A 298 6.06 2.94 -1.21
N HIS A 299 6.26 3.96 -2.04
CA HIS A 299 5.54 5.23 -1.92
C HIS A 299 4.03 5.07 -2.14
N LEU A 300 3.61 4.18 -3.06
CA LEU A 300 2.21 3.86 -3.28
C LEU A 300 1.57 3.18 -2.06
N TYR A 301 2.25 2.22 -1.44
CA TYR A 301 1.77 1.60 -0.21
C TYR A 301 1.72 2.57 0.97
N GLU A 302 2.71 3.46 1.08
CA GLU A 302 2.74 4.49 2.10
C GLU A 302 1.58 5.49 1.96
N LEU A 303 1.29 5.93 0.73
CA LEU A 303 0.14 6.78 0.42
C LEU A 303 -1.17 6.07 0.73
N LEU A 304 -1.28 4.77 0.41
CA LEU A 304 -2.44 3.94 0.72
C LEU A 304 -2.68 3.83 2.23
N ILE A 305 -1.63 3.52 3.01
CA ILE A 305 -1.66 3.49 4.48
C ILE A 305 -2.13 4.84 5.03
N SER A 306 -1.57 5.94 4.51
CA SER A 306 -1.92 7.29 4.91
C SER A 306 -3.41 7.57 4.67
N CYS A 307 -3.94 7.19 3.51
CA CYS A 307 -5.36 7.32 3.22
C CYS A 307 -6.21 6.55 4.25
N TYR A 308 -5.91 5.26 4.51
CA TYR A 308 -6.66 4.47 5.51
C TYR A 308 -6.62 5.07 6.92
N HIS A 309 -5.52 5.71 7.30
CA HIS A 309 -5.41 6.40 8.58
C HIS A 309 -6.32 7.64 8.67
N HIS A 310 -6.53 8.36 7.56
CA HIS A 310 -7.26 9.63 7.51
C HIS A 310 -8.73 9.53 7.06
N VAL A 311 -9.20 8.36 6.57
CA VAL A 311 -10.57 8.16 6.04
C VAL A 311 -11.69 8.42 7.06
N VAL A 312 -11.40 8.46 8.36
CA VAL A 312 -12.40 8.65 9.41
C VAL A 312 -13.05 10.05 9.38
N GLN A 313 -12.56 11.02 8.60
CA GLN A 313 -13.00 12.42 8.73
C GLN A 313 -13.52 13.12 7.45
N GLU A 314 -13.25 12.68 6.20
CA GLU A 314 -13.56 13.51 5.00
C GLU A 314 -13.93 12.75 3.70
N ASN A 315 -14.96 13.25 2.99
CA ASN A 315 -15.47 12.67 1.72
C ASN A 315 -14.44 12.65 0.58
N GLY A 316 -13.50 13.60 0.54
CA GLY A 316 -12.45 13.68 -0.50
C GLY A 316 -11.42 12.56 -0.40
N VAL A 317 -11.02 12.20 0.83
CA VAL A 317 -10.04 11.13 1.11
C VAL A 317 -10.61 9.76 0.73
N SER A 318 -11.91 9.54 0.89
CA SER A 318 -12.58 8.31 0.46
C SER A 318 -12.50 8.10 -1.06
N SER A 319 -12.63 9.18 -1.85
CA SER A 319 -12.54 9.10 -3.32
C SER A 319 -11.13 8.74 -3.79
N LEU A 320 -10.09 9.36 -3.22
CA LEU A 320 -8.69 9.01 -3.48
C LEU A 320 -8.39 7.58 -3.03
N LEU A 321 -8.86 7.17 -1.85
CA LEU A 321 -8.65 5.82 -1.34
C LEU A 321 -9.23 4.75 -2.27
N ASN A 322 -10.48 4.92 -2.71
CA ASN A 322 -11.13 3.98 -3.62
C ASN A 322 -10.36 3.88 -4.94
N LEU A 323 -9.87 5.00 -5.44
CA LEU A 323 -9.07 5.06 -6.65
C LEU A 323 -7.72 4.34 -6.51
N LEU A 324 -6.95 4.67 -5.47
CA LEU A 324 -5.68 4.01 -5.17
C LEU A 324 -5.86 2.51 -4.97
N THR A 325 -6.92 2.10 -4.27
CA THR A 325 -7.23 0.70 -4.02
C THR A 325 -7.43 -0.09 -5.33
N ASN A 326 -8.08 0.54 -6.32
CA ASN A 326 -8.33 -0.06 -7.63
C ASN A 326 -7.12 -0.03 -8.57
N THR A 327 -6.15 0.87 -8.36
CA THR A 327 -5.00 1.05 -9.27
C THR A 327 -3.72 0.38 -8.77
N VAL A 328 -3.44 0.43 -7.47
CA VAL A 328 -2.18 -0.06 -6.89
C VAL A 328 -2.00 -1.56 -7.12
N LYS A 329 -3.02 -2.38 -6.86
CA LYS A 329 -2.90 -3.84 -7.03
C LYS A 329 -2.60 -4.27 -8.47
N PRO A 330 -3.34 -3.81 -9.51
CA PRO A 330 -2.99 -4.11 -10.90
C PRO A 330 -1.57 -3.67 -11.27
N MET A 331 -1.11 -2.53 -10.76
CA MET A 331 0.22 -2.02 -11.04
C MET A 331 1.33 -2.89 -10.42
N LEU A 332 1.20 -3.24 -9.14
CA LEU A 332 2.16 -4.12 -8.48
C LEU A 332 2.18 -5.52 -9.10
N SER A 333 1.02 -5.98 -9.59
CA SER A 333 0.92 -7.27 -10.30
C SER A 333 1.72 -7.24 -11.61
N SER A 334 1.77 -6.12 -12.33
CA SER A 334 2.64 -5.95 -13.50
C SER A 334 4.12 -6.06 -13.17
N PHE A 335 4.57 -5.55 -12.01
CA PHE A 335 5.97 -5.67 -11.59
C PHE A 335 6.34 -7.11 -11.22
N SER A 336 5.39 -7.86 -10.68
CA SER A 336 5.59 -9.25 -10.22
C SER A 336 5.76 -10.31 -11.33
N ILE A 337 5.79 -9.87 -12.59
CA ILE A 337 6.14 -10.74 -13.72
C ILE A 337 7.64 -11.06 -13.71
N ASP A 338 8.47 -10.12 -13.24
CA ASP A 338 9.92 -10.23 -13.24
C ASP A 338 10.45 -10.82 -11.91
N THR A 339 11.32 -11.83 -12.01
CA THR A 339 11.87 -12.55 -10.86
C THR A 339 12.92 -11.75 -10.10
N ALA A 340 13.67 -10.87 -10.78
CA ALA A 340 14.64 -9.99 -10.14
C ALA A 340 13.92 -9.01 -9.22
N PHE A 341 12.80 -8.43 -9.66
CA PHE A 341 11.96 -7.57 -8.82
C PHE A 341 11.49 -8.29 -7.54
N LEU A 342 10.96 -9.51 -7.65
CA LEU A 342 10.50 -10.28 -6.50
C LEU A 342 11.64 -10.54 -5.51
N SER A 343 12.80 -10.97 -6.00
CA SER A 343 13.98 -11.24 -5.18
C SER A 343 14.53 -9.97 -4.52
N SER A 344 14.58 -8.85 -5.26
CA SER A 344 15.01 -7.55 -4.75
C SER A 344 14.14 -7.07 -3.59
N VAL A 345 12.80 -7.15 -3.73
CA VAL A 345 11.87 -6.79 -2.66
C VAL A 345 12.05 -7.66 -1.40
N LEU A 346 12.23 -8.97 -1.58
CA LEU A 346 12.38 -9.89 -0.46
C LEU A 346 13.69 -9.67 0.30
N LEU A 347 14.78 -9.41 -0.41
CA LEU A 347 16.10 -9.15 0.16
C LEU A 347 16.31 -7.72 0.64
N LEU A 348 15.44 -6.77 0.22
CA LEU A 348 15.53 -5.38 0.63
C LEU A 348 15.65 -5.25 2.14
N ASN A 349 16.72 -4.59 2.59
CA ASN A 349 17.06 -4.49 4.00
C ASN A 349 16.26 -3.34 4.64
N PHE A 350 15.66 -3.58 5.80
CA PHE A 350 14.92 -2.54 6.53
C PHE A 350 15.80 -1.32 6.87
N LYS A 351 17.12 -1.50 7.01
CA LYS A 351 18.08 -0.41 7.28
C LYS A 351 18.24 0.57 6.13
N GLU A 352 17.95 0.15 4.90
CA GLU A 352 18.03 0.98 3.70
C GLU A 352 16.76 1.83 3.50
N ILE A 353 15.73 1.59 4.31
CA ILE A 353 14.41 2.21 4.20
C ILE A 353 14.19 3.17 5.37
N SER A 354 13.56 4.30 5.09
CA SER A 354 13.22 5.29 6.11
C SER A 354 12.25 4.70 7.15
N SER A 355 12.31 5.18 8.39
CA SER A 355 11.41 4.73 9.46
C SER A 355 9.94 4.94 9.13
N GLU A 356 9.60 5.98 8.35
CA GLU A 356 8.23 6.26 7.91
C GLU A 356 7.68 5.24 6.89
N GLN A 357 8.57 4.49 6.23
CA GLN A 357 8.24 3.55 5.16
C GLN A 357 8.24 2.08 5.59
N GLN A 358 8.49 1.78 6.86
CA GLN A 358 8.64 0.39 7.32
C GLN A 358 7.34 -0.43 7.17
N MET A 359 6.17 0.18 7.40
CA MET A 359 4.88 -0.50 7.17
C MET A 359 4.59 -0.71 5.68
N ALA A 360 4.97 0.25 4.82
CA ALA A 360 4.86 0.09 3.37
C ALA A 360 5.79 -1.03 2.87
N HIS A 361 6.98 -1.13 3.44
CA HIS A 361 7.94 -2.20 3.17
C HIS A 361 7.40 -3.57 3.58
N LEU A 362 6.79 -3.68 4.78
CA LEU A 362 6.14 -4.90 5.22
C LEU A 362 5.04 -5.33 4.24
N LEU A 363 4.15 -4.41 3.84
CA LEU A 363 3.09 -4.68 2.86
C LEU A 363 3.64 -5.16 1.52
N LEU A 364 4.72 -4.53 1.03
CA LEU A 364 5.34 -4.92 -0.23
C LEU A 364 5.95 -6.34 -0.15
N LYS A 365 6.61 -6.70 0.95
CA LYS A 365 7.10 -8.08 1.18
C LYS A 365 5.95 -9.08 1.25
N LEU A 366 4.87 -8.77 1.96
CA LEU A 366 3.70 -9.65 2.07
C LEU A 366 3.00 -9.85 0.72
N PHE A 367 2.91 -8.80 -0.09
CA PHE A 367 2.42 -8.88 -1.47
C PHE A 367 3.25 -9.86 -2.30
N VAL A 368 4.58 -9.73 -2.27
CA VAL A 368 5.47 -10.65 -2.99
C VAL A 368 5.29 -12.08 -2.49
N ILE A 369 5.30 -12.33 -1.17
CA ILE A 369 5.04 -13.66 -0.58
C ILE A 369 3.72 -14.25 -1.09
N SER A 370 2.66 -13.43 -1.20
CA SER A 370 1.36 -13.87 -1.70
C SER A 370 1.42 -14.37 -3.16
N ILE A 371 2.27 -13.77 -4.00
CA ILE A 371 2.49 -14.20 -5.40
C ILE A 371 3.30 -15.49 -5.44
N LEU A 372 4.31 -15.62 -4.57
CA LEU A 372 5.13 -16.82 -4.50
C LEU A 372 4.33 -18.06 -4.09
N HIS A 373 3.32 -17.88 -3.24
CA HIS A 373 2.39 -18.95 -2.91
C HIS A 373 1.62 -19.49 -4.14
N GLN A 374 1.48 -18.69 -5.20
CA GLN A 374 0.78 -19.08 -6.42
C GLN A 374 1.71 -19.74 -7.44
N LYS A 375 2.97 -19.29 -7.53
CA LYS A 375 3.95 -19.70 -8.55
C LYS A 375 4.96 -20.74 -8.03
N GLN A 376 4.51 -21.66 -7.17
CA GLN A 376 5.35 -22.44 -6.22
C GLN A 376 6.58 -23.17 -6.81
N ASP A 377 6.60 -23.47 -8.11
CA ASP A 377 7.63 -24.29 -8.76
C ASP A 377 8.39 -23.58 -9.91
N GLN A 378 8.16 -22.29 -10.14
CA GLN A 378 8.64 -21.60 -11.36
C GLN A 378 9.67 -20.49 -11.12
N ILE A 379 9.97 -20.17 -9.86
CA ILE A 379 10.82 -19.02 -9.52
C ILE A 379 11.87 -19.44 -8.49
N GLU A 380 13.14 -19.29 -8.85
CA GLU A 380 14.27 -19.45 -7.95
C GLU A 380 14.38 -18.19 -7.07
N ILE A 381 14.32 -18.36 -5.75
CA ILE A 381 14.15 -17.27 -4.77
C ILE A 381 15.10 -17.50 -3.60
N PRO A 382 15.61 -16.44 -2.96
CA PRO A 382 16.41 -16.52 -1.74
C PRO A 382 15.82 -17.44 -0.66
N GLU A 383 16.71 -17.91 0.23
CA GLU A 383 16.37 -18.91 1.24
C GLU A 383 15.22 -18.41 2.14
N ARG A 384 14.19 -19.25 2.33
CA ARG A 384 13.00 -18.91 3.12
C ARG A 384 13.32 -18.45 4.54
N ILE A 385 14.43 -18.94 5.09
CA ILE A 385 14.97 -18.58 6.40
C ILE A 385 15.36 -17.10 6.42
N GLU A 386 16.14 -16.64 5.43
CA GLU A 386 16.60 -15.26 5.34
C GLU A 386 15.42 -14.29 5.23
N ILE A 387 14.40 -14.67 4.45
CA ILE A 387 13.17 -13.88 4.29
C ILE A 387 12.43 -13.74 5.63
N PHE A 388 12.26 -14.85 6.37
CA PHE A 388 11.63 -14.80 7.68
C PHE A 388 12.43 -13.95 8.68
N GLN A 389 13.76 -14.10 8.68
CA GLN A 389 14.65 -13.31 9.54
C GLN A 389 14.53 -11.81 9.22
N ASN A 390 14.55 -11.44 7.93
CA ASN A 390 14.39 -10.06 7.48
C ASN A 390 13.06 -9.47 7.95
N ILE A 391 11.95 -10.20 7.83
CA ILE A 391 10.63 -9.77 8.32
C ILE A 391 10.61 -9.60 9.84
N CYS A 392 11.24 -10.50 10.60
CA CYS A 392 11.31 -10.36 12.06
C CYS A 392 12.13 -9.14 12.48
N LEU A 393 13.26 -8.88 11.82
CA LEU A 393 14.08 -7.68 12.07
C LEU A 393 13.33 -6.39 11.70
N LEU A 394 12.57 -6.40 10.61
CA LEU A 394 11.70 -5.30 10.20
C LEU A 394 10.63 -5.01 11.27
N LEU A 395 9.96 -6.04 11.77
CA LEU A 395 8.96 -5.90 12.84
C LEU A 395 9.60 -5.42 14.15
N GLN A 396 10.78 -5.93 14.49
CA GLN A 396 11.54 -5.51 15.67
C GLN A 396 11.96 -4.04 15.61
N ALA A 397 12.28 -3.52 14.43
CA ALA A 397 12.66 -2.13 14.21
C ALA A 397 11.46 -1.16 14.12
N SER A 398 10.22 -1.67 14.19
CA SER A 398 9.01 -0.85 14.10
C SER A 398 8.87 0.07 15.31
N ASN A 399 8.43 1.31 15.08
CA ASN A 399 8.17 2.26 16.17
C ASN A 399 6.76 2.05 16.77
N SER A 400 6.44 2.74 17.88
CA SER A 400 5.14 2.61 18.54
C SER A 400 3.94 2.98 17.66
N ARG A 401 4.11 3.89 16.69
CA ARG A 401 3.07 4.25 15.72
C ARG A 401 2.81 3.10 14.76
N ASP A 402 3.85 2.48 14.23
CA ASP A 402 3.77 1.32 13.34
C ASP A 402 3.11 0.12 14.03
N GLU A 403 3.45 -0.11 15.30
CA GLU A 403 2.83 -1.16 16.12
C GLU A 403 1.32 -0.94 16.31
N MET A 404 0.91 0.31 16.52
CA MET A 404 -0.51 0.65 16.56
C MET A 404 -1.18 0.49 15.20
N MET A 405 -0.48 0.79 14.10
CA MET A 405 -0.99 0.57 12.74
C MET A 405 -1.23 -0.90 12.45
N LEU A 406 -0.38 -1.81 12.95
CA LEU A 406 -0.55 -3.26 12.78
C LEU A 406 -1.94 -3.74 13.22
N VAL A 407 -2.48 -3.15 14.28
CA VAL A 407 -3.76 -3.56 14.88
C VAL A 407 -4.92 -2.68 14.43
N SER A 408 -4.68 -1.39 14.17
CA SER A 408 -5.74 -0.40 13.91
C SER A 408 -6.12 -0.27 12.42
N ILE A 409 -5.18 -0.49 11.50
CA ILE A 409 -5.45 -0.36 10.06
C ILE A 409 -6.07 -1.65 9.54
N LYS A 410 -7.29 -1.53 8.99
CA LYS A 410 -7.96 -2.59 8.25
C LYS A 410 -7.84 -2.35 6.76
N ILE A 411 -7.22 -3.28 6.06
CA ILE A 411 -7.01 -3.20 4.61
C ILE A 411 -7.99 -4.15 3.93
N PRO A 412 -8.71 -3.71 2.88
CA PRO A 412 -9.59 -4.55 2.10
C PRO A 412 -8.88 -5.78 1.54
N PHE A 413 -9.56 -6.92 1.56
CA PHE A 413 -9.03 -8.13 0.95
C PHE A 413 -8.78 -8.03 -0.54
N SER A 414 -9.51 -7.14 -1.23
CA SER A 414 -9.40 -6.91 -2.67
C SER A 414 -8.01 -6.47 -3.09
N LEU A 415 -7.21 -5.87 -2.20
CA LEU A 415 -5.81 -5.49 -2.43
C LEU A 415 -4.86 -6.68 -2.48
N PHE A 416 -5.31 -7.85 -2.05
CA PHE A 416 -4.52 -9.06 -1.99
C PHE A 416 -5.00 -10.08 -3.03
N ASN A 417 -4.08 -10.89 -3.55
CA ASN A 417 -4.43 -11.78 -4.66
C ASN A 417 -5.24 -13.02 -4.23
N GLN A 418 -5.26 -13.42 -2.94
CA GLN A 418 -5.85 -14.73 -2.54
C GLN A 418 -6.34 -14.84 -1.08
N GLY A 419 -7.08 -13.86 -0.54
CA GLY A 419 -7.66 -14.01 0.81
C GLY A 419 -8.70 -15.13 0.93
N LYS A 420 -9.56 -15.32 -0.10
CA LYS A 420 -10.77 -16.16 0.05
C LYS A 420 -10.48 -17.66 0.27
N ASN A 421 -9.49 -18.26 -0.39
CA ASN A 421 -9.22 -19.71 -0.25
C ASN A 421 -8.34 -20.05 0.95
N LEU A 422 -7.42 -19.17 1.36
CA LEU A 422 -6.59 -19.36 2.56
C LEU A 422 -7.41 -19.17 3.84
N LEU A 423 -8.43 -18.29 3.81
CA LEU A 423 -9.34 -18.05 4.92
C LEU A 423 -10.57 -18.96 4.94
N ALA A 424 -10.95 -19.59 3.82
CA ALA A 424 -12.05 -20.57 3.79
C ALA A 424 -11.84 -21.72 4.80
N ASN A 425 -10.60 -22.00 5.18
CA ASN A 425 -10.26 -23.00 6.20
C ASN A 425 -10.31 -22.47 7.65
N HIS A 426 -10.44 -21.16 7.86
CA HIS A 426 -10.26 -20.52 9.16
C HIS A 426 -11.29 -19.42 9.54
N GLN A 427 -12.08 -18.86 8.62
CA GLN A 427 -13.08 -17.79 8.88
C GLN A 427 -14.24 -17.77 7.85
N PRO A 428 -15.43 -17.22 8.19
CA PRO A 428 -16.59 -17.16 7.31
C PRO A 428 -16.36 -16.28 6.06
N PRO A 429 -17.10 -16.53 4.96
CA PRO A 429 -16.89 -15.92 3.63
C PRO A 429 -17.17 -14.41 3.50
N GLU A 430 -17.43 -13.68 4.60
CA GLU A 430 -17.91 -12.28 4.60
C GLU A 430 -16.91 -11.25 5.15
N VAL A 431 -15.64 -11.59 5.38
CA VAL A 431 -14.68 -10.59 5.88
C VAL A 431 -14.26 -9.67 4.73
N GLU A 432 -14.71 -8.40 4.72
CA GLU A 432 -14.35 -7.40 3.70
C GLU A 432 -12.94 -6.81 3.88
N SER A 433 -12.40 -6.80 5.11
CA SER A 433 -11.09 -6.25 5.45
C SER A 433 -10.39 -6.98 6.61
N VAL A 434 -9.05 -7.01 6.60
CA VAL A 434 -8.22 -7.60 7.68
C VAL A 434 -7.28 -6.59 8.30
N SER A 435 -6.97 -6.78 9.58
CA SER A 435 -5.87 -6.07 10.21
C SER A 435 -4.53 -6.47 9.59
N LEU A 436 -3.57 -5.54 9.60
CA LEU A 436 -2.23 -5.80 9.10
C LEU A 436 -1.50 -6.90 9.91
N TYR A 437 -1.80 -7.02 11.22
CA TYR A 437 -1.36 -8.16 12.05
C TYR A 437 -1.83 -9.50 11.48
N GLN A 438 -3.13 -9.64 11.24
CA GLN A 438 -3.72 -10.89 10.72
C GLN A 438 -3.16 -11.22 9.34
N HIS A 439 -3.04 -10.21 8.48
CA HIS A 439 -2.45 -10.37 7.15
C HIS A 439 -1.01 -10.87 7.23
N THR A 440 -0.19 -10.26 8.08
CA THR A 440 1.20 -10.67 8.30
C THR A 440 1.29 -12.10 8.81
N TYR A 441 0.50 -12.45 9.83
CA TYR A 441 0.44 -13.81 10.36
C TYR A 441 0.11 -14.83 9.26
N ILE A 442 -0.98 -14.64 8.51
CA ILE A 442 -1.46 -15.61 7.52
C ILE A 442 -0.39 -15.87 6.45
N HIS A 443 0.17 -14.81 5.87
CA HIS A 443 1.09 -14.96 4.75
C HIS A 443 2.47 -15.48 5.19
N VAL A 444 3.00 -14.96 6.30
CA VAL A 444 4.33 -15.38 6.76
C VAL A 444 4.27 -16.79 7.37
N ALA A 445 3.20 -17.15 8.09
CA ALA A 445 3.06 -18.50 8.65
C ALA A 445 3.00 -19.58 7.56
N GLU A 446 2.17 -19.38 6.53
CA GLU A 446 2.09 -20.30 5.40
C GLU A 446 3.40 -20.37 4.59
N TYR A 447 4.10 -19.24 4.45
CA TYR A 447 5.41 -19.23 3.80
C TYR A 447 6.45 -20.02 4.60
N CYS A 448 6.47 -19.78 5.92
CA CYS A 448 7.40 -20.40 6.85
C CYS A 448 7.20 -21.90 6.95
N LYS A 449 5.96 -22.41 6.86
CA LYS A 449 5.64 -23.85 6.86
C LYS A 449 6.53 -24.68 5.94
N LYS A 450 7.04 -24.09 4.85
CA LYS A 450 7.91 -24.75 3.88
C LYS A 450 9.41 -24.69 4.19
N ILE A 451 9.82 -24.10 5.31
CA ILE A 451 11.20 -24.17 5.82
C ILE A 451 11.48 -25.62 6.23
N SER A 452 12.65 -26.17 5.95
CA SER A 452 12.97 -27.55 6.30
C SER A 452 13.09 -27.76 7.82
N ASP A 453 12.87 -28.99 8.31
CA ASP A 453 13.05 -29.30 9.74
C ASP A 453 14.53 -29.20 10.18
N SER A 454 15.48 -29.43 9.27
CA SER A 454 16.93 -29.29 9.53
C SER A 454 17.35 -27.85 9.83
N ASP A 455 16.58 -26.86 9.38
CA ASP A 455 16.91 -25.45 9.56
C ASP A 455 16.32 -24.83 10.83
N LEU A 456 15.45 -25.57 11.54
CA LEU A 456 14.73 -25.06 12.70
C LEU A 456 15.64 -24.65 13.86
N GLU A 457 16.82 -25.25 13.99
CA GLU A 457 17.78 -24.87 15.04
C GLU A 457 18.34 -23.48 14.82
N LYS A 458 18.74 -23.18 13.58
CA LYS A 458 19.21 -21.84 13.21
C LYS A 458 18.11 -20.81 13.41
N LEU A 459 16.87 -21.16 13.05
CA LEU A 459 15.71 -20.28 13.22
C LEU A 459 15.36 -20.05 14.70
N GLU A 460 15.45 -21.09 15.53
CA GLU A 460 15.23 -20.99 16.97
C GLU A 460 16.25 -20.04 17.62
N ASN A 461 17.54 -20.14 17.27
CA ASN A 461 18.57 -19.20 17.73
C ASN A 461 18.18 -17.76 17.46
N PHE A 462 17.83 -17.48 16.20
CA PHE A 462 17.44 -16.16 15.76
C PHE A 462 16.19 -15.65 16.48
N VAL A 463 15.12 -16.46 16.59
CA VAL A 463 13.89 -16.08 17.30
C VAL A 463 14.21 -15.75 18.76
N VAL A 464 15.03 -16.56 19.43
CA VAL A 464 15.45 -16.30 20.81
C VAL A 464 16.26 -14.99 20.92
N ASP A 465 17.14 -14.71 19.97
CA ASP A 465 17.92 -13.46 19.97
C ASP A 465 17.02 -12.23 19.78
N VAL A 466 16.02 -12.32 18.89
CA VAL A 466 14.98 -11.28 18.75
C VAL A 466 14.24 -11.10 20.08
N LEU A 467 13.85 -12.18 20.75
CA LEU A 467 13.15 -12.13 22.05
C LEU A 467 13.99 -11.58 23.20
N ASN A 468 15.33 -11.64 23.09
CA ASN A 468 16.25 -11.07 24.07
C ASN A 468 16.45 -9.57 23.88
N SER A 469 16.03 -9.02 22.75
CA SER A 469 16.05 -7.58 22.51
C SER A 469 14.82 -6.89 23.10
N SER A 470 14.83 -5.56 23.14
CA SER A 470 13.71 -4.73 23.59
C SER A 470 12.58 -4.69 22.55
N VAL A 471 11.85 -5.81 22.39
CA VAL A 471 10.70 -5.94 21.50
C VAL A 471 9.40 -5.62 22.24
N SER A 472 8.46 -4.95 21.58
CA SER A 472 7.11 -4.77 22.13
C SER A 472 6.34 -6.09 22.25
N TYR A 473 5.33 -6.07 23.10
CA TYR A 473 4.47 -7.23 23.31
C TYR A 473 3.68 -7.63 22.04
N LEU A 474 3.27 -6.68 21.22
CA LEU A 474 2.52 -6.95 19.98
C LEU A 474 3.39 -7.65 18.93
N VAL A 475 4.59 -7.13 18.69
CA VAL A 475 5.55 -7.75 17.78
C VAL A 475 5.97 -9.13 18.29
N PHE A 476 6.19 -9.27 19.59
CA PHE A 476 6.41 -10.56 20.25
C PHE A 476 5.31 -11.57 19.92
N LEU A 477 4.05 -11.18 20.09
CA LEU A 477 2.93 -12.09 19.85
C LEU A 477 2.89 -12.57 18.40
N LEU A 478 3.11 -11.67 17.44
CA LEU A 478 3.11 -11.99 16.02
C LEU A 478 4.23 -12.98 15.64
N ILE A 479 5.47 -12.69 16.05
CA ILE A 479 6.62 -13.56 15.79
C ILE A 479 6.42 -14.92 16.48
N SER A 480 5.93 -14.91 17.72
CA SER A 480 5.60 -16.13 18.46
C SER A 480 4.53 -16.96 17.75
N ASP A 481 3.49 -16.33 17.19
CA ASP A 481 2.40 -17.02 16.50
C ASP A 481 2.90 -17.71 15.24
N ILE A 482 3.70 -17.00 14.43
CA ILE A 482 4.31 -17.53 13.20
C ILE A 482 5.25 -18.70 13.52
N TRP A 483 6.12 -18.54 14.53
CA TRP A 483 7.05 -19.58 14.95
C TRP A 483 6.33 -20.84 15.48
N ILE A 484 5.31 -20.65 16.32
CA ILE A 484 4.50 -21.77 16.82
C ILE A 484 3.77 -22.46 15.67
N HIS A 485 3.21 -21.71 14.72
CA HIS A 485 2.59 -22.29 13.54
C HIS A 485 3.58 -23.17 12.78
N ARG A 486 4.80 -22.66 12.52
CA ARG A 486 5.85 -23.46 11.86
C ARG A 486 6.15 -24.75 12.62
N LEU A 487 6.32 -24.68 13.94
CA LEU A 487 6.60 -25.86 14.76
C LEU A 487 5.46 -26.88 14.77
N ARG A 488 4.20 -26.42 14.67
CA ARG A 488 3.03 -27.31 14.55
C ARG A 488 3.00 -28.09 13.24
N CYS A 489 3.67 -27.60 12.19
CA CYS A 489 3.83 -28.31 10.94
C CYS A 489 4.99 -29.34 10.97
N SER A 490 5.82 -29.34 12.02
CA SER A 490 6.86 -30.35 12.24
C SER A 490 6.34 -31.56 13.00
N SER A 491 7.18 -32.59 13.08
CA SER A 491 6.92 -33.73 13.97
C SER A 491 6.83 -33.32 15.44
N THR A 492 6.03 -34.04 16.22
CA THR A 492 5.96 -33.89 17.68
C THR A 492 7.31 -34.08 18.35
N ALA A 493 8.18 -34.94 17.79
CA ALA A 493 9.54 -35.13 18.26
C ALA A 493 10.38 -33.85 18.12
N ASN A 494 10.29 -33.17 16.98
CA ASN A 494 10.96 -31.88 16.76
C ASN A 494 10.42 -30.80 17.71
N LEU A 495 9.10 -30.70 17.89
CA LEU A 495 8.52 -29.76 18.87
C LEU A 495 9.06 -30.02 20.30
N LEU A 496 9.19 -31.29 20.70
CA LEU A 496 9.76 -31.65 22.00
C LEU A 496 11.23 -31.22 22.12
N VAL A 497 12.07 -31.50 21.12
CA VAL A 497 13.48 -31.08 21.08
C VAL A 497 13.61 -29.57 21.22
N ARG A 498 12.78 -28.79 20.50
CA ARG A 498 12.79 -27.33 20.55
C ARG A 498 12.29 -26.80 21.90
N CYS A 499 11.30 -27.43 22.52
CA CYS A 499 10.88 -27.07 23.88
C CYS A 499 12.00 -27.34 24.90
N THR A 500 12.71 -28.46 24.77
CA THR A 500 13.87 -28.79 25.62
C THR A 500 14.98 -27.76 25.45
N SER A 501 15.40 -27.47 24.22
CA SER A 501 16.42 -26.44 23.93
C SER A 501 16.02 -25.06 24.48
N LEU A 502 14.79 -24.60 24.23
CA LEU A 502 14.32 -23.31 24.72
C LEU A 502 14.26 -23.26 26.26
N SER A 503 13.89 -24.37 26.92
CA SER A 503 13.89 -24.45 28.38
C SER A 503 15.28 -24.29 29.00
N GLU A 504 16.28 -24.96 28.42
CA GLU A 504 17.68 -24.85 28.85
C GLU A 504 18.22 -23.43 28.65
N ARG A 505 17.75 -22.71 27.61
CA ARG A 505 18.11 -21.30 27.39
C ARG A 505 17.40 -20.36 28.35
N CYS A 506 16.13 -20.61 28.65
CA CYS A 506 15.37 -19.81 29.63
C CYS A 506 16.05 -19.82 31.01
N LEU A 507 16.73 -20.90 31.39
CA LEU A 507 17.57 -20.95 32.59
C LEU A 507 18.72 -19.94 32.58
N LYS A 508 19.37 -19.81 31.42
CA LYS A 508 20.49 -18.88 31.21
C LYS A 508 20.02 -17.42 31.12
N MET A 509 18.70 -17.19 30.97
CA MET A 509 18.07 -15.89 30.77
C MET A 509 16.92 -15.66 31.79
N PRO A 510 17.20 -15.66 33.10
CA PRO A 510 16.16 -15.73 34.14
C PRO A 510 15.22 -14.51 34.17
N MET A 511 15.63 -13.36 33.62
CA MET A 511 14.82 -12.13 33.56
C MET A 511 13.98 -11.96 32.29
N ASN A 512 14.15 -12.81 31.27
CA ASN A 512 13.42 -12.66 30.01
C ASN A 512 12.00 -13.28 30.09
N ASN A 513 11.01 -12.48 30.49
CA ASN A 513 9.61 -12.92 30.60
C ASN A 513 8.99 -13.36 29.25
N LEU A 514 9.47 -12.82 28.12
CA LEU A 514 8.95 -13.16 26.78
C LEU A 514 9.40 -14.56 26.35
N ALA A 515 10.65 -14.94 26.61
CA ALA A 515 11.15 -16.29 26.36
C ALA A 515 10.36 -17.34 27.17
N LYS A 516 10.05 -17.03 28.44
CA LYS A 516 9.19 -17.87 29.30
C LYS A 516 7.78 -18.00 28.75
N LEU A 517 7.22 -16.90 28.27
CA LEU A 517 5.90 -16.87 27.66
C LEU A 517 5.87 -17.69 26.35
N LEU A 518 6.88 -17.58 25.50
CA LEU A 518 6.99 -18.40 24.29
C LEU A 518 7.05 -19.89 24.64
N LEU A 519 7.92 -20.28 25.57
CA LEU A 519 8.04 -21.68 26.03
C LEU A 519 6.69 -22.21 26.52
N LYS A 520 5.99 -21.43 27.35
CA LYS A 520 4.64 -21.76 27.83
C LYS A 520 3.65 -21.96 26.68
N ARG A 521 3.68 -21.09 25.66
CA ARG A 521 2.81 -21.22 24.49
C ARG A 521 3.14 -22.45 23.65
N MET A 522 4.43 -22.75 23.42
CA MET A 522 4.88 -23.96 22.71
C MET A 522 4.45 -25.23 23.43
N MET A 523 4.60 -25.28 24.75
CA MET A 523 4.21 -26.43 25.57
C MET A 523 2.73 -26.77 25.45
N LYS A 524 1.83 -25.82 25.18
CA LYS A 524 0.40 -26.12 24.99
C LYS A 524 0.16 -27.16 23.89
N PHE A 525 0.99 -27.16 22.85
CA PHE A 525 0.87 -28.04 21.69
C PHE A 525 1.60 -29.38 21.83
N LEU A 526 2.34 -29.59 22.92
CA LEU A 526 2.94 -30.90 23.21
C LEU A 526 1.89 -31.89 23.76
N PRO A 527 1.90 -33.15 23.29
CA PRO A 527 1.11 -34.22 23.90
C PRO A 527 1.50 -34.46 25.37
N PRO A 528 0.58 -35.01 26.18
CA PRO A 528 0.82 -35.25 27.61
C PRO A 528 2.09 -36.06 27.91
N ASP A 529 2.41 -37.07 27.10
CA ASP A 529 3.58 -37.92 27.34
C ASP A 529 4.90 -37.22 27.00
N CYS A 530 4.91 -36.36 25.98
CA CYS A 530 6.06 -35.50 25.66
C CYS A 530 6.27 -34.43 26.74
N LYS A 531 5.19 -33.85 27.30
CA LYS A 531 5.26 -32.95 28.46
C LYS A 531 5.92 -33.65 29.66
N LYS A 532 5.48 -34.87 29.99
CA LYS A 532 6.08 -35.67 31.07
C LYS A 532 7.58 -35.91 30.84
N LYS A 533 8.00 -36.21 29.60
CA LYS A 533 9.42 -36.36 29.24
C LYS A 533 10.20 -35.06 29.42
N LEU A 534 9.66 -33.94 28.95
CA LEU A 534 10.25 -32.61 29.10
C LEU A 534 10.48 -32.26 30.58
N PHE A 535 9.51 -32.52 31.47
CA PHE A 535 9.65 -32.25 32.90
C PHE A 535 10.66 -33.16 33.60
N LYS A 536 10.71 -34.44 33.21
CA LYS A 536 11.73 -35.36 33.73
C LYS A 536 13.14 -34.92 33.35
N GLN A 537 13.32 -34.39 32.14
CA GLN A 537 14.61 -33.90 31.64
C GLN A 537 14.97 -32.52 32.20
N ASN A 538 13.97 -31.69 32.51
CA ASN A 538 14.14 -30.30 32.94
C ASN A 538 13.36 -30.04 34.24
N GLN A 539 13.83 -30.61 35.36
CA GLN A 539 13.19 -30.47 36.68
C GLN A 539 13.02 -29.00 37.11
N HIS A 540 13.88 -28.11 36.63
CA HIS A 540 13.81 -26.67 36.86
C HIS A 540 12.61 -25.98 36.18
N LEU A 541 11.88 -26.67 35.29
CA LEU A 541 10.59 -26.22 34.74
C LEU A 541 9.43 -26.44 35.71
N GLU A 542 9.62 -27.24 36.77
CA GLU A 542 8.58 -27.44 37.79
C GLU A 542 8.11 -26.12 38.41
N PRO A 543 8.97 -25.15 38.80
CA PRO A 543 8.55 -23.81 39.23
C PRO A 543 7.75 -23.00 38.20
N PHE A 544 8.09 -23.10 36.91
CA PHE A 544 7.39 -22.42 35.82
C PHE A 544 5.96 -22.91 35.69
N LEU A 545 5.79 -24.21 35.93
CA LEU A 545 4.49 -24.82 36.06
C LEU A 545 3.93 -24.78 37.46
N TYR A 546 4.61 -24.55 38.57
CA TYR A 546 3.95 -24.56 39.89
C TYR A 546 2.94 -23.42 40.05
N LYS A 547 3.06 -22.35 39.24
CA LYS A 547 1.99 -21.36 39.07
C LYS A 547 0.80 -21.88 38.23
N GLU A 548 1.01 -22.89 37.38
CA GLU A 548 0.01 -23.57 36.54
C GLU A 548 -0.40 -25.00 36.95
N CYS A 549 0.34 -25.71 37.81
CA CYS A 549 -0.06 -26.91 38.55
C CYS A 549 -0.86 -26.47 39.76
N LYS A 550 -0.71 -25.24 40.26
CA LYS A 550 -1.81 -24.63 41.00
C LYS A 550 -3.04 -24.47 40.11
N ILE A 551 -2.92 -24.16 38.83
CA ILE A 551 -4.08 -24.10 37.93
C ILE A 551 -4.59 -25.53 37.70
N LEU A 552 -3.88 -26.49 37.12
CA LEU A 552 -4.33 -27.87 36.90
C LEU A 552 -4.67 -28.69 38.18
N CYS A 553 -4.03 -28.50 39.33
CA CYS A 553 -4.51 -29.05 40.62
C CYS A 553 -5.69 -28.26 41.21
N ARG A 554 -5.97 -27.03 40.74
CA ARG A 554 -7.25 -26.31 40.94
C ARG A 554 -8.37 -26.79 40.00
N TYR A 555 -8.14 -27.72 39.05
CA TYR A 555 -9.17 -28.33 38.17
C TYR A 555 -9.37 -29.83 38.39
N GLY A 556 -9.40 -30.29 39.64
CA GLY A 556 -10.26 -31.42 40.02
C GLY A 556 -9.88 -32.81 39.52
N ALA A 557 -8.64 -33.24 39.69
CA ALA A 557 -8.35 -34.66 39.89
C ALA A 557 -7.81 -34.85 41.32
N PRO A 558 -8.45 -35.65 42.20
CA PRO A 558 -7.96 -35.85 43.54
C PRO A 558 -6.68 -36.70 43.47
N GLN A 559 -5.57 -36.17 43.99
CA GLN A 559 -4.56 -37.04 44.59
C GLN A 559 -4.64 -36.88 46.10
N CYS A 560 -5.21 -37.90 46.74
CA CYS A 560 -4.88 -38.23 48.12
C CYS A 560 -3.36 -38.42 48.21
N ASN A 561 -2.65 -37.53 48.90
CA ASN A 561 -2.03 -37.85 50.19
C ASN A 561 -1.07 -36.74 50.65
N ASN A 562 -1.42 -36.21 51.83
CA ASN A 562 -0.59 -35.85 52.97
C ASN A 562 0.68 -35.02 52.79
N GLY A 563 0.63 -33.83 53.38
CA GLY A 563 1.76 -33.30 54.16
C GLY A 563 2.36 -32.00 53.67
N THR A 564 1.65 -30.88 53.86
CA THR A 564 2.24 -29.63 54.39
C THR A 564 1.14 -28.60 54.61
N GLN A 565 0.89 -28.29 55.89
CA GLN A 565 0.01 -27.20 56.31
C GLN A 565 0.56 -25.87 55.78
N ALA A 566 -0.07 -25.31 54.75
CA ALA A 566 0.11 -23.92 54.40
C ALA A 566 -0.63 -23.08 55.46
N LYS A 567 0.10 -22.19 56.15
CA LYS A 567 -0.47 -21.19 57.06
C LYS A 567 -1.59 -20.44 56.35
N GLU A 568 -2.80 -20.54 56.86
CA GLU A 568 -3.93 -19.67 56.50
C GLU A 568 -3.48 -18.22 56.71
N ILE A 569 -3.19 -17.53 55.61
CA ILE A 569 -3.15 -16.07 55.62
C ILE A 569 -4.60 -15.65 55.74
N ASP A 570 -4.95 -14.89 56.76
CA ASP A 570 -6.28 -14.29 56.93
C ASP A 570 -6.53 -13.29 55.79
N VAL A 571 -7.08 -13.82 54.70
CA VAL A 571 -7.39 -13.10 53.47
C VAL A 571 -8.61 -12.19 53.68
N ASP A 572 -9.54 -12.58 54.54
CA ASP A 572 -10.82 -11.91 54.76
C ASP A 572 -10.63 -10.54 55.45
N SER A 573 -9.69 -10.44 56.40
CA SER A 573 -9.36 -9.16 57.03
C SER A 573 -8.66 -8.18 56.09
N LYS A 574 -7.73 -8.64 55.25
CA LYS A 574 -7.03 -7.78 54.27
C LYS A 574 -7.94 -7.24 53.19
N ILE A 575 -8.86 -8.07 52.69
CA ILE A 575 -9.83 -7.68 51.66
C ILE A 575 -10.81 -6.62 52.22
N SER A 576 -11.27 -6.79 53.46
CA SER A 576 -12.16 -5.84 54.14
C SER A 576 -11.49 -4.49 54.43
N ILE A 577 -10.20 -4.51 54.80
CA ILE A 577 -9.39 -3.30 55.03
C ILE A 577 -9.19 -2.52 53.72
N LEU A 578 -8.82 -3.20 52.63
CA LEU A 578 -8.58 -2.57 51.32
C LEU A 578 -9.85 -1.99 50.69
N LEU A 579 -11.01 -2.61 50.89
CA LEU A 579 -12.30 -2.06 50.46
C LEU A 579 -12.71 -0.80 51.24
N ASN A 580 -12.28 -0.67 52.50
CA ASN A 580 -12.55 0.52 53.30
C ASN A 580 -11.58 1.67 52.98
N GLU A 581 -10.32 1.39 52.62
CA GLU A 581 -9.36 2.39 52.15
C GLU A 581 -9.80 3.10 50.85
N LEU A 582 -10.64 2.46 50.03
CA LEU A 582 -11.21 3.06 48.81
C LEU A 582 -12.28 4.13 49.09
N LYS A 583 -12.72 4.30 50.34
CA LYS A 583 -13.69 5.34 50.74
C LYS A 583 -13.03 6.65 51.16
N GLU A 584 -11.72 6.68 51.35
CA GLU A 584 -11.03 7.90 51.74
C GLU A 584 -10.79 8.80 50.52
N PRO A 585 -11.18 10.10 50.57
CA PRO A 585 -11.27 10.96 49.39
C PRO A 585 -9.93 11.58 48.94
N ASP A 586 -8.78 11.12 49.44
CA ASP A 586 -7.49 11.76 49.15
C ASP A 586 -6.78 11.11 47.95
N PHE A 587 -7.28 11.41 46.75
CA PHE A 587 -6.81 10.85 45.48
C PHE A 587 -6.08 11.89 44.62
N SER A 588 -4.87 12.28 45.03
CA SER A 588 -4.00 13.18 44.26
C SER A 588 -3.11 12.48 43.22
N ASN A 589 -3.15 11.14 43.10
CA ASN A 589 -2.27 10.39 42.19
C ASN A 589 -2.96 9.19 41.51
N ASN A 590 -3.42 9.39 40.27
CA ASN A 590 -4.16 8.41 39.47
C ASN A 590 -3.41 7.08 39.26
N GLN A 591 -2.07 7.07 39.15
CA GLN A 591 -1.30 5.84 38.94
C GLN A 591 -1.31 4.93 40.18
N LYS A 592 -1.28 5.51 41.38
CA LYS A 592 -1.39 4.73 42.63
C LYS A 592 -2.79 4.14 42.79
N LEU A 593 -3.81 4.87 42.35
CA LEU A 593 -5.21 4.42 42.36
C LEU A 593 -5.42 3.25 41.40
N ILE A 594 -4.90 3.34 40.17
CA ILE A 594 -4.92 2.26 39.18
C ILE A 594 -4.21 1.02 39.71
N ALA A 595 -2.99 1.18 40.25
CA ALA A 595 -2.23 0.07 40.82
C ALA A 595 -2.94 -0.59 42.01
N LYS A 596 -3.57 0.20 42.89
CA LYS A 596 -4.39 -0.30 43.99
C LYS A 596 -5.64 -1.04 43.50
N ALA A 597 -6.35 -0.49 42.51
CA ALA A 597 -7.54 -1.10 41.93
C ALA A 597 -7.22 -2.44 41.23
N CYS A 598 -6.15 -2.49 40.43
CA CYS A 598 -5.66 -3.73 39.82
C CYS A 598 -5.27 -4.77 40.89
N CYS A 599 -4.53 -4.34 41.92
CA CYS A 599 -4.13 -5.22 43.03
C CYS A 599 -5.33 -5.82 43.77
N ILE A 600 -6.36 -5.02 44.05
CA ILE A 600 -7.59 -5.49 44.71
C ILE A 600 -8.33 -6.50 43.83
N LEU A 601 -8.49 -6.22 42.53
CA LEU A 601 -9.15 -7.12 41.58
C LEU A 601 -8.38 -8.45 41.42
N GLU A 602 -7.06 -8.41 41.40
CA GLU A 602 -6.20 -9.59 41.33
C GLU A 602 -6.23 -10.41 42.62
N LEU A 603 -6.19 -9.77 43.79
CA LEU A 603 -6.34 -10.43 45.09
C LEU A 603 -7.70 -11.12 45.21
N CYS A 604 -8.76 -10.49 44.71
CA CYS A 604 -10.10 -11.08 44.69
C CYS A 604 -10.20 -12.25 43.72
N ALA A 605 -9.57 -12.16 42.54
CA ALA A 605 -9.48 -13.27 41.61
C ALA A 605 -8.78 -14.49 42.24
N ILE A 606 -7.74 -14.26 43.06
CA ILE A 606 -7.01 -15.32 43.75
C ILE A 606 -7.86 -15.97 44.87
N SER A 607 -8.70 -15.18 45.53
CA SER A 607 -9.41 -15.57 46.75
C SER A 607 -10.90 -15.86 46.55
N VAL A 608 -11.37 -15.86 45.29
CA VAL A 608 -12.80 -15.90 44.95
C VAL A 608 -13.56 -17.07 45.57
N ASN A 609 -12.89 -18.22 45.73
CA ASN A 609 -13.45 -19.42 46.34
C ASN A 609 -13.64 -19.31 47.86
N ALA A 610 -12.87 -18.45 48.54
CA ALA A 610 -12.99 -18.17 49.97
C ALA A 610 -14.06 -17.11 50.29
N LEU A 611 -14.36 -16.20 49.34
CA LEU A 611 -15.32 -15.11 49.56
C LEU A 611 -16.73 -15.62 49.93
N ASN A 612 -17.35 -15.03 50.94
CA ASN A 612 -18.77 -15.25 51.19
C ASN A 612 -19.64 -14.51 50.15
N ILE A 613 -20.93 -14.81 50.10
CA ILE A 613 -21.83 -14.29 49.05
C ILE A 613 -21.99 -12.75 49.11
N GLN A 614 -21.88 -12.15 50.30
CA GLN A 614 -22.00 -10.70 50.48
C GLN A 614 -20.75 -9.95 50.00
N GLU A 615 -19.56 -10.49 50.28
CA GLU A 615 -18.30 -9.97 49.77
C GLU A 615 -18.22 -10.10 48.26
N PHE A 616 -18.65 -11.24 47.74
CA PHE A 616 -18.70 -11.49 46.31
C PHE A 616 -19.55 -10.45 45.56
N LEU A 617 -20.73 -10.12 46.13
CA LEU A 617 -21.60 -9.08 45.60
C LEU A 617 -20.91 -7.72 45.54
N ARG A 618 -20.29 -7.30 46.65
CA ARG A 618 -19.54 -6.03 46.73
C ARG A 618 -18.42 -5.96 45.70
N PHE A 619 -17.73 -7.08 45.46
CA PHE A 619 -16.67 -7.13 44.44
C PHE A 619 -17.20 -7.10 43.02
N SER A 620 -18.33 -7.75 42.76
CA SER A 620 -18.97 -7.69 41.45
C SER A 620 -19.41 -6.26 41.13
N GLU A 621 -20.01 -5.55 42.09
CA GLU A 621 -20.37 -4.14 41.97
C GLU A 621 -19.13 -3.25 41.76
N PHE A 622 -18.07 -3.47 42.53
CA PHE A 622 -16.80 -2.76 42.37
C PHE A 622 -16.17 -2.98 41.00
N ALA A 623 -16.14 -4.23 40.51
CA ALA A 623 -15.61 -4.57 39.19
C ALA A 623 -16.38 -3.90 38.06
N VAL A 624 -17.71 -3.80 38.15
CA VAL A 624 -18.54 -3.05 37.20
C VAL A 624 -18.15 -1.57 37.17
N ILE A 625 -18.00 -0.94 38.34
CA ILE A 625 -17.62 0.48 38.43
C ILE A 625 -16.21 0.70 37.86
N MET A 626 -15.26 -0.16 38.21
CA MET A 626 -13.88 -0.07 37.73
C MET A 626 -13.75 -0.32 36.24
N PHE A 627 -14.55 -1.22 35.67
CA PHE A 627 -14.53 -1.48 34.23
C PHE A 627 -14.91 -0.24 33.39
N LYS A 628 -15.78 0.62 33.93
CA LYS A 628 -16.23 1.88 33.30
C LYS A 628 -15.16 2.98 33.26
N SER A 629 -14.01 2.78 33.92
CA SER A 629 -12.91 3.75 33.88
C SER A 629 -12.24 3.88 32.50
N GLU A 630 -12.51 2.95 31.56
CA GLU A 630 -11.87 2.85 30.24
C GLU A 630 -10.32 2.68 30.28
N ILE A 631 -9.74 2.44 31.46
CA ILE A 631 -8.30 2.19 31.64
C ILE A 631 -8.00 0.71 31.36
N TYR A 632 -7.13 0.43 30.39
CA TYR A 632 -6.87 -0.91 29.87
C TYR A 632 -6.40 -1.91 30.95
N GLU A 633 -5.47 -1.51 31.82
CA GLU A 633 -4.95 -2.35 32.90
C GLU A 633 -6.05 -2.75 33.89
N VAL A 634 -6.93 -1.81 34.23
CA VAL A 634 -8.08 -2.03 35.10
C VAL A 634 -9.08 -2.97 34.43
N GLN A 635 -9.37 -2.76 33.14
CA GLN A 635 -10.26 -3.62 32.36
C GLN A 635 -9.74 -5.06 32.28
N MET A 636 -8.43 -5.26 32.07
CA MET A 636 -7.81 -6.59 32.06
C MET A 636 -7.80 -7.26 33.45
N SER A 637 -7.63 -6.49 34.53
CA SER A 637 -7.76 -7.02 35.90
C SER A 637 -9.21 -7.44 36.21
N VAL A 638 -10.21 -6.71 35.72
CA VAL A 638 -11.63 -7.12 35.80
C VAL A 638 -11.88 -8.42 35.04
N LEU A 639 -11.34 -8.57 33.82
CA LEU A 639 -11.45 -9.83 33.07
C LEU A 639 -10.73 -10.99 33.79
N THR A 640 -9.65 -10.71 34.50
CA THR A 640 -8.94 -11.71 35.31
C THR A 640 -9.78 -12.16 36.51
N PHE A 641 -10.50 -11.25 37.15
CA PHE A 641 -11.51 -11.56 38.17
C PHE A 641 -12.65 -12.41 37.59
N LEU A 642 -13.24 -12.03 36.45
CA LEU A 642 -14.26 -12.82 35.75
C LEU A 642 -13.77 -14.23 35.41
N ARG A 643 -12.52 -14.37 34.96
CA ARG A 643 -11.92 -15.68 34.65
C ARG A 643 -11.88 -16.59 35.86
N ALA A 644 -11.61 -16.06 37.05
CA ALA A 644 -11.56 -16.83 38.29
C ALA A 644 -12.94 -17.32 38.74
N LEU A 645 -14.02 -16.67 38.33
CA LEU A 645 -15.41 -17.03 38.68
C LEU A 645 -15.84 -18.40 38.19
N ASN A 646 -15.24 -18.87 37.09
CA ASN A 646 -15.48 -20.19 36.50
C ASN A 646 -15.41 -21.36 37.52
N PHE A 647 -14.79 -21.14 38.68
CA PHE A 647 -14.54 -22.18 39.69
C PHE A 647 -15.30 -21.98 41.00
N LYS A 648 -16.05 -20.88 41.15
CA LYS A 648 -16.86 -20.61 42.34
C LYS A 648 -18.20 -21.32 42.25
N LYS A 649 -18.46 -22.22 43.21
CA LYS A 649 -19.79 -22.81 43.39
C LYS A 649 -20.62 -21.94 44.32
N PHE A 650 -21.81 -21.55 43.88
CA PHE A 650 -22.78 -20.84 44.70
C PHE A 650 -23.82 -21.81 45.25
N ASN A 651 -24.42 -21.47 46.38
CA ASN A 651 -25.55 -22.20 46.93
C ASN A 651 -26.84 -21.58 46.40
N ASP A 652 -27.55 -22.28 45.52
CA ASP A 652 -28.75 -21.77 44.86
C ASP A 652 -29.93 -21.51 45.81
N LYS A 653 -29.82 -21.98 47.07
CA LYS A 653 -30.79 -21.73 48.14
C LYS A 653 -30.53 -20.45 48.91
N ASP A 654 -29.41 -19.76 48.66
CA ASP A 654 -29.08 -18.50 49.31
C ASP A 654 -29.94 -17.36 48.71
N PRO A 655 -30.69 -16.59 49.53
CA PRO A 655 -31.54 -15.51 49.03
C PRO A 655 -30.75 -14.42 48.28
N LEU A 656 -29.47 -14.24 48.58
CA LEU A 656 -28.58 -13.26 47.93
C LEU A 656 -28.05 -13.74 46.57
N PHE A 657 -28.19 -15.03 46.24
CA PHE A 657 -27.72 -15.57 44.98
C PHE A 657 -28.43 -14.95 43.76
N SER A 658 -29.71 -14.58 43.91
CA SER A 658 -30.45 -13.82 42.89
C SER A 658 -29.77 -12.49 42.51
N LYS A 659 -29.20 -11.78 43.49
CA LYS A 659 -28.47 -10.53 43.27
C LYS A 659 -27.10 -10.78 42.63
N VAL A 660 -26.44 -11.89 42.99
CA VAL A 660 -25.14 -12.29 42.42
C VAL A 660 -25.28 -12.52 40.93
N ARG A 661 -26.32 -13.27 40.53
CA ARG A 661 -26.63 -13.53 39.12
C ARG A 661 -26.82 -12.23 38.34
N LEU A 662 -27.57 -11.29 38.90
CA LEU A 662 -27.80 -9.98 38.26
C LEU A 662 -26.51 -9.17 38.10
N GLY A 663 -25.69 -9.06 39.14
CA GLY A 663 -24.43 -8.32 39.11
C GLY A 663 -23.43 -8.89 38.10
N LEU A 664 -23.35 -10.23 38.00
CA LEU A 664 -22.50 -10.90 37.02
C LEU A 664 -22.99 -10.70 35.59
N ALA A 665 -24.30 -10.78 35.35
CA ALA A 665 -24.87 -10.52 34.03
C ALA A 665 -24.55 -9.09 33.55
N MET A 666 -24.62 -8.09 34.44
CA MET A 666 -24.25 -6.71 34.12
C MET A 666 -22.76 -6.58 33.79
N LEU A 667 -21.88 -7.19 34.58
CA LEU A 667 -20.44 -7.15 34.35
C LEU A 667 -20.04 -7.83 33.01
N TYR A 668 -20.70 -8.92 32.66
CA TYR A 668 -20.54 -9.57 31.36
C TYR A 668 -20.97 -8.68 30.20
N ASN A 669 -22.13 -8.03 30.32
CA ASN A 669 -22.58 -7.12 29.27
C ASN A 669 -21.60 -5.96 29.06
N GLU A 670 -21.13 -5.32 30.14
CA GLU A 670 -20.18 -4.20 30.07
C GLU A 670 -18.87 -4.64 29.39
N THR A 671 -18.38 -5.84 29.71
CA THR A 671 -17.14 -6.38 29.14
C THR A 671 -17.26 -6.82 27.68
N LEU A 672 -18.38 -7.42 27.29
CA LEU A 672 -18.68 -7.80 25.90
C LEU A 672 -19.03 -6.59 25.03
N SER A 673 -19.54 -5.52 25.62
CA SER A 673 -19.85 -4.25 24.94
C SER A 673 -18.65 -3.28 24.92
N CYS A 674 -17.47 -3.72 25.37
CA CYS A 674 -16.30 -2.86 25.45
C CYS A 674 -15.85 -2.37 24.06
N LYS A 675 -15.53 -1.07 23.96
CA LYS A 675 -14.96 -0.46 22.73
C LYS A 675 -13.57 -1.01 22.41
N ASN A 676 -12.81 -1.39 23.44
CA ASN A 676 -11.48 -1.98 23.28
C ASN A 676 -11.61 -3.42 22.77
N TYR A 677 -11.17 -3.64 21.53
CA TYR A 677 -11.29 -4.93 20.84
C TYR A 677 -10.62 -6.10 21.59
N ILE A 678 -9.45 -5.88 22.20
CA ILE A 678 -8.71 -6.92 22.93
C ILE A 678 -9.50 -7.34 24.17
N VAL A 679 -9.96 -6.35 24.93
CA VAL A 679 -10.78 -6.58 26.13
C VAL A 679 -12.08 -7.28 25.75
N ARG A 680 -12.72 -6.87 24.66
CA ARG A 680 -13.95 -7.49 24.16
C ARG A 680 -13.75 -8.93 23.70
N LEU A 681 -12.66 -9.23 22.97
CA LEU A 681 -12.34 -10.57 22.50
C LEU A 681 -12.02 -11.52 23.66
N GLU A 682 -11.28 -11.02 24.66
CA GLU A 682 -10.99 -11.78 25.87
C GLU A 682 -12.25 -11.99 26.72
N ALA A 683 -13.12 -10.99 26.85
CA ALA A 683 -14.43 -11.13 27.47
C ALA A 683 -15.31 -12.19 26.79
N LEU A 684 -15.30 -12.23 25.45
CA LEU A 684 -16.03 -13.23 24.67
C LEU A 684 -15.50 -14.65 24.91
N SER A 685 -14.17 -14.81 24.90
CA SER A 685 -13.50 -16.08 25.24
C SER A 685 -13.88 -16.56 26.65
N LEU A 686 -13.88 -15.64 27.63
CA LEU A 686 -14.25 -15.93 29.01
C LEU A 686 -15.71 -16.32 29.19
N PHE A 687 -16.61 -15.60 28.50
CA PHE A 687 -18.02 -15.90 28.49
C PHE A 687 -18.29 -17.31 27.96
N CYS A 688 -17.62 -17.71 26.89
CA CYS A 688 -17.72 -19.05 26.32
C CYS A 688 -17.18 -20.13 27.27
N ILE A 689 -16.07 -19.87 27.98
CA ILE A 689 -15.55 -20.78 29.01
C ILE A 689 -16.57 -20.89 30.16
N MET A 690 -17.16 -19.80 30.62
CA MET A 690 -18.21 -19.87 31.67
C MET A 690 -19.43 -20.64 31.22
N ALA A 691 -19.88 -20.47 29.98
CA ALA A 691 -20.97 -21.28 29.41
C ALA A 691 -20.66 -22.79 29.44
N GLN A 692 -19.38 -23.18 29.43
CA GLN A 692 -18.94 -24.58 29.52
C GLN A 692 -18.79 -25.11 30.95
N PHE A 693 -18.56 -24.24 31.95
CA PHE A 693 -18.16 -24.64 33.30
C PHE A 693 -19.07 -24.16 34.46
N THR A 694 -20.05 -23.29 34.20
CA THR A 694 -20.99 -22.77 35.22
C THR A 694 -22.46 -23.10 34.91
N ASP A 695 -23.31 -23.05 35.94
CA ASP A 695 -24.74 -23.37 35.84
C ASP A 695 -25.41 -22.56 34.72
N ILE A 696 -25.97 -23.29 33.76
CA ILE A 696 -26.60 -22.84 32.51
C ILE A 696 -27.56 -21.67 32.73
N ARG A 697 -28.20 -21.56 33.91
CA ARG A 697 -29.16 -20.51 34.24
C ARG A 697 -28.59 -19.09 34.33
N ILE A 698 -27.33 -18.91 34.74
CA ILE A 698 -26.69 -17.57 34.82
C ILE A 698 -26.40 -17.04 33.42
N THR A 699 -25.86 -17.91 32.57
CA THR A 699 -25.55 -17.64 31.15
C THR A 699 -26.84 -17.37 30.37
N GLN A 700 -27.90 -18.15 30.60
CA GLN A 700 -29.21 -17.95 29.98
C GLN A 700 -29.88 -16.63 30.40
N GLU A 701 -29.83 -16.24 31.67
CA GLU A 701 -30.38 -14.94 32.13
C GLU A 701 -29.59 -13.73 31.60
N ALA A 702 -28.28 -13.86 31.40
CA ALA A 702 -27.46 -12.82 30.79
C ALA A 702 -27.77 -12.64 29.29
N ILE A 703 -28.00 -13.75 28.58
CA ILE A 703 -28.39 -13.75 27.15
C ILE A 703 -29.84 -13.26 26.96
N ALA A 704 -30.78 -13.70 27.82
CA ALA A 704 -32.20 -13.38 27.70
C ALA A 704 -32.53 -11.90 27.92
N LYS A 705 -31.66 -11.14 28.60
CA LYS A 705 -31.87 -9.71 28.86
C LYS A 705 -31.26 -8.77 27.82
N PHE A 706 -30.42 -9.25 26.90
CA PHE A 706 -29.66 -8.40 25.97
C PHE A 706 -29.51 -9.05 24.58
N PRO A 707 -30.51 -8.87 23.68
CA PRO A 707 -30.62 -9.57 22.39
C PRO A 707 -29.47 -9.32 21.41
N ASP A 708 -28.77 -8.20 21.52
CA ASP A 708 -27.74 -7.77 20.56
C ASP A 708 -26.48 -8.67 20.57
N LEU A 709 -26.28 -9.44 21.65
CA LEU A 709 -25.17 -10.39 21.79
C LEU A 709 -25.46 -11.75 21.12
N TYR A 710 -26.71 -12.00 20.72
CA TYR A 710 -27.19 -13.28 20.20
C TYR A 710 -26.47 -13.76 18.92
N PRO A 711 -26.20 -12.91 17.90
CA PRO A 711 -25.54 -13.38 16.67
C PRO A 711 -24.11 -13.90 16.91
N SER A 712 -23.35 -13.24 17.79
CA SER A 712 -21.96 -13.59 18.10
C SER A 712 -21.85 -14.85 18.94
N VAL A 713 -22.79 -15.08 19.86
CA VAL A 713 -22.86 -16.31 20.67
C VAL A 713 -23.33 -17.50 19.82
N LYS A 714 -24.33 -17.30 18.95
CA LYS A 714 -24.88 -18.33 18.05
C LYS A 714 -23.83 -18.86 17.05
N ALA A 715 -23.04 -17.97 16.45
CA ALA A 715 -21.97 -18.34 15.52
C ALA A 715 -20.90 -19.24 16.16
N PHE A 716 -20.56 -18.98 17.42
CA PHE A 716 -19.54 -19.75 18.13
C PHE A 716 -20.05 -21.12 18.64
N VAL A 717 -21.32 -21.22 19.06
CA VAL A 717 -21.96 -22.50 19.47
C VAL A 717 -22.03 -23.50 18.29
N SER A 718 -22.22 -23.01 17.06
CA SER A 718 -22.17 -23.83 15.85
C SER A 718 -20.76 -24.33 15.48
N GLU A 719 -19.70 -23.78 16.06
CA GLU A 719 -18.29 -24.10 15.75
C GLU A 719 -17.64 -25.09 16.75
N VAL A 720 -18.36 -25.54 17.79
CA VAL A 720 -17.85 -26.51 18.77
C VAL A 720 -17.95 -27.95 18.22
N PRO A 721 -16.87 -28.75 18.20
CA PRO A 721 -16.89 -30.13 17.68
C PRO A 721 -17.91 -31.04 18.39
N GLN A 722 -18.53 -31.95 17.63
CA GLN A 722 -19.63 -32.85 18.03
C GLN A 722 -19.37 -33.76 19.24
N THR A 723 -18.13 -33.88 19.72
CA THR A 723 -17.76 -34.75 20.83
C THR A 723 -17.53 -33.93 22.10
N GLY A 724 -18.60 -33.49 22.75
CA GLY A 724 -18.49 -32.85 24.07
C GLY A 724 -19.77 -32.18 24.58
N PHE A 725 -20.42 -32.86 25.53
CA PHE A 725 -21.20 -32.31 26.67
C PHE A 725 -22.52 -31.54 26.47
N LEU A 726 -22.97 -31.23 25.25
CA LEU A 726 -24.37 -30.86 25.01
C LEU A 726 -25.07 -31.96 24.23
N SER A 727 -26.17 -32.47 24.77
CA SER A 727 -27.01 -33.41 24.04
C SER A 727 -27.61 -32.71 22.83
N GLU A 728 -27.87 -33.46 21.75
CA GLU A 728 -28.58 -32.93 20.56
C GLU A 728 -29.95 -32.34 20.94
N GLU A 729 -30.59 -32.88 22.00
CA GLU A 729 -31.86 -32.38 22.54
C GLU A 729 -31.72 -30.98 23.18
N ASP A 730 -30.67 -30.74 23.98
CA ASP A 730 -30.43 -29.43 24.61
C ASP A 730 -30.09 -28.34 23.57
N LYS A 731 -29.37 -28.71 22.49
CA LYS A 731 -29.09 -27.80 21.37
C LYS A 731 -30.37 -27.42 20.63
N LEU A 732 -31.23 -28.40 20.38
CA LEU A 732 -32.51 -28.20 19.72
C LEU A 732 -33.48 -27.40 20.59
N GLU A 733 -33.46 -27.57 21.91
CA GLU A 733 -34.32 -26.81 22.82
C GLU A 733 -33.90 -25.33 22.92
N ILE A 734 -32.59 -25.05 22.93
CA ILE A 734 -32.05 -23.68 22.87
C ILE A 734 -32.36 -23.00 21.52
N LEU A 735 -32.40 -23.78 20.43
CA LEU A 735 -32.77 -23.30 19.10
C LEU A 735 -34.29 -23.20 18.88
N LYS A 736 -35.12 -23.93 19.65
CA LYS A 736 -36.58 -23.97 19.51
C LYS A 736 -37.33 -23.04 20.46
N ASN A 737 -36.76 -22.67 21.61
CA ASN A 737 -37.41 -21.80 22.59
C ASN A 737 -37.17 -20.28 22.38
N ASN A 738 -36.80 -19.85 21.17
CA ASN A 738 -36.91 -18.46 20.71
C ASN A 738 -37.20 -18.38 19.21
#